data_AF-E5A6U2-F1
#
_entry.id   AF-E5A6U2-F1
#
_cell.length_a   1.000
_cell.length_b   1.000
_cell.length_c   1.000
_cell.angle_alpha   90.00
_cell.angle_beta   90.00
_cell.angle_gamma   90.00
#
_symmetry.space_group_name_H-M   'P 1'
#
loop_
_entity.id
_entity.type
_entity.pdbx_description
1 polymer ?
#
loop_
_entity_poly.entity_id
_entity_poly.type
_entity_poly.pdbx_seq_one_letter_code
_entity_poly.pdbx_strand_id
1 'polypeptide(L)'
;MNLVSCLTGLLKLGNTIGYFVDEETLDSVCEEVSTLLDMPADLLRQKLGTNEREIAIGGIYEAIVDYVLAHANAAIKEEITAAKRGFSSANSDGSGAMTPVDSDDGDIVNITVVEIPSRALGKAIALRTVFDDSEGINAEMRDDGVPVPSAGNSVLETMREALLNCAPELGISGPGHTAKEADLEKREAVLDKIALETPEEDHFLRQVLYPVQNNGILLGKHGRFDLAMTVASSRVWFQLALHPTDSIPTSINQDLNSTWQAGVVSRQLREWRLPEWANRRNRCLDFTADFDHHEFFERYQALGCMDGKEGIQNWILQRGWSNGEVVVGHERVWVREGTWWEAESQLDLKQGDMGASPSMLGQMIGAGGMESGYPVQNPTASAFFPPLPEMRSATPSQNPFQSSASLAARSAMDAKSMAPTTMTAPVAQGPGDYGLGAKGDENKGVTYYDTESGGNAVVTESPINASRKMWVGFVWAVTFWIPSPLLKWVGRMKRPDVRMAWREKFVLVLLILLLNGAIVFYIVAFGKLLCPNKDKVWSRKEVSQHQGENDYYVSHHGSVYDLSSFWKKQHSDSNTEATRERMMGMAGADMDPYIVPPLYLACPNLIPDTINNRAMELSSNETLEDAWAIHKSGSRTNLADSNALKQEDWYPNKFIPAMKEFRKGDLVWETKTIKQEGEDFNRMWFTLGDKVYDLTDYFKTLDMMNNFQQYQFLDPKLIDMVKSNAGSDLQEEYTNQLNQTAQAYNLQCLENLFFIGKTDFRKTAKCQVNDYILLAVTIILCTVIVVKFLAALQLGSRKRPANQDKFVICQVPAYTEGEDQIRKGLDSLTALAYDNKRKLICVVCDGMIVGGGNDRPTPKIVLDILGVDPKVDPPALPFWSVGEGSQQLNYGKVYSGLYEFEGNVVPYVVVVKMGKESEQHKSKPGNRGKRDSQILLMSFLNRVHHRSAMNPLELEMFHQINNIIGVDPELYEYLLMVDADTMVRPDALNRLVASCANDSKIAGICGETSLENEDKSWWTMIQVYEYYISHHLSKAFESLFGSVTCLPGW
;
A
#
# COMPACT_ATOMS: atom_id res chain seq x y z
N MET A 1 2.88 -30.63 -28.52
CA MET A 1 1.91 -30.62 -27.40
C MET A 1 2.41 -29.69 -26.30
N ASN A 2 1.54 -28.86 -25.72
CA ASN A 2 1.83 -28.07 -24.51
C ASN A 2 1.03 -28.65 -23.33
N LEU A 3 1.60 -28.64 -22.12
CA LEU A 3 0.92 -29.02 -20.86
C LEU A 3 -0.49 -28.39 -20.73
N VAL A 4 -0.61 -27.12 -21.11
CA VAL A 4 -1.86 -26.35 -21.12
C VAL A 4 -2.91 -26.92 -22.10
N SER A 5 -2.49 -27.46 -23.25
CA SER A 5 -3.37 -28.11 -24.23
C SER A 5 -4.00 -29.36 -23.60
N CYS A 6 -3.18 -30.19 -22.95
CA CYS A 6 -3.68 -31.41 -22.30
C CYS A 6 -4.65 -31.10 -21.15
N LEU A 7 -4.33 -30.13 -20.30
CA LEU A 7 -5.26 -29.69 -19.23
C LEU A 7 -6.57 -29.11 -19.81
N THR A 8 -6.50 -28.36 -20.91
CA THR A 8 -7.70 -27.84 -21.60
C THR A 8 -8.54 -28.96 -22.21
N GLY A 9 -7.89 -29.96 -22.81
CA GLY A 9 -8.53 -31.18 -23.33
C GLY A 9 -9.23 -31.98 -22.24
N LEU A 10 -8.61 -32.16 -21.07
CA LEU A 10 -9.23 -32.83 -19.92
C LEU A 10 -10.46 -32.07 -19.39
N LEU A 11 -10.37 -30.75 -19.26
CA LEU A 11 -11.51 -29.91 -18.84
C LEU A 11 -12.67 -30.00 -19.84
N LYS A 12 -12.37 -30.00 -21.15
CA LYS A 12 -13.37 -30.19 -22.20
C LYS A 12 -13.99 -31.59 -22.17
N LEU A 13 -13.18 -32.63 -21.99
CA LEU A 13 -13.65 -34.02 -21.86
C LEU A 13 -14.55 -34.21 -20.63
N GLY A 14 -14.34 -33.44 -19.56
CA GLY A 14 -15.21 -33.41 -18.38
C GLY A 14 -16.68 -33.09 -18.69
N ASN A 15 -16.96 -32.33 -19.76
CA ASN A 15 -18.33 -32.04 -20.18
C ASN A 15 -19.08 -33.29 -20.69
N THR A 16 -18.37 -34.40 -20.97
CA THR A 16 -18.95 -35.65 -21.49
C THR A 16 -19.42 -36.64 -20.41
N ILE A 17 -19.23 -36.31 -19.12
CA ILE A 17 -19.54 -37.20 -17.98
C ILE A 17 -21.04 -37.15 -17.59
N GLY A 18 -21.79 -36.12 -18.04
CA GLY A 18 -23.19 -35.93 -17.65
C GLY A 18 -24.16 -37.00 -18.17
N TYR A 19 -25.16 -37.36 -17.36
CA TYR A 19 -26.22 -38.31 -17.72
C TYR A 19 -27.18 -37.80 -18.83
N PHE A 20 -27.14 -36.50 -19.17
CA PHE A 20 -28.00 -35.84 -20.16
C PHE A 20 -27.17 -35.06 -21.19
N VAL A 21 -26.13 -35.68 -21.72
CA VAL A 21 -25.34 -35.12 -22.84
C VAL A 21 -25.93 -35.63 -24.15
N ASP A 22 -26.41 -34.72 -25.00
CA ASP A 22 -26.97 -35.04 -26.31
C ASP A 22 -25.86 -35.55 -27.26
N GLU A 23 -26.16 -36.50 -28.14
CA GLU A 23 -25.14 -37.14 -29.01
C GLU A 23 -24.40 -36.13 -29.90
N GLU A 24 -25.09 -35.10 -30.41
CA GLU A 24 -24.48 -34.00 -31.18
C GLU A 24 -23.50 -33.15 -30.33
N THR A 25 -23.82 -32.93 -29.05
CA THR A 25 -22.92 -32.25 -28.10
C THR A 25 -21.74 -33.14 -27.71
N LEU A 26 -21.93 -34.46 -27.65
CA LEU A 26 -20.86 -35.41 -27.40
C LEU A 26 -19.86 -35.45 -28.56
N ASP A 27 -20.36 -35.47 -29.79
CA ASP A 27 -19.53 -35.50 -31.01
C ASP A 27 -18.67 -34.24 -31.12
N SER A 28 -19.28 -33.06 -31.02
CA SER A 28 -18.55 -31.78 -31.06
C SER A 28 -17.49 -31.66 -29.96
N VAL A 29 -17.77 -32.09 -28.72
CA VAL A 29 -16.78 -32.07 -27.65
C VAL A 29 -15.67 -33.10 -27.88
N CYS A 30 -15.97 -34.29 -28.39
CA CYS A 30 -14.95 -35.28 -28.74
C CYS A 30 -14.04 -34.83 -29.90
N GLU A 31 -14.56 -34.10 -30.88
CA GLU A 31 -13.75 -33.46 -31.94
C GLU A 31 -12.85 -32.36 -31.38
N GLU A 32 -13.37 -31.46 -30.53
CA GLU A 32 -12.54 -30.45 -29.87
C GLU A 32 -11.43 -31.08 -29.02
N VAL A 33 -11.76 -32.09 -28.20
CA VAL A 33 -10.79 -32.81 -27.37
C VAL A 33 -9.78 -33.58 -28.22
N SER A 34 -10.20 -34.14 -29.36
CA SER A 34 -9.30 -34.78 -30.33
C SER A 34 -8.20 -33.82 -30.78
N THR A 35 -8.52 -32.57 -31.11
CA THR A 35 -7.51 -31.55 -31.46
C THR A 35 -6.64 -31.10 -30.28
N LEU A 36 -7.16 -31.12 -29.05
CA LEU A 36 -6.47 -30.65 -27.84
C LEU A 36 -5.55 -31.71 -27.20
N LEU A 37 -5.85 -33.00 -27.42
CA LEU A 37 -5.08 -34.14 -26.94
C LEU A 37 -4.32 -34.90 -28.04
N ASP A 38 -4.52 -34.55 -29.32
CA ASP A 38 -3.94 -35.22 -30.50
C ASP A 38 -4.19 -36.73 -30.48
N MET A 39 -5.45 -37.06 -30.17
CA MET A 39 -5.99 -38.42 -30.07
C MET A 39 -7.15 -38.57 -31.06
N PRO A 40 -7.38 -39.74 -31.67
CA PRO A 40 -8.50 -39.94 -32.58
C PRO A 40 -9.85 -39.78 -31.87
N ALA A 41 -10.76 -38.95 -32.42
CA ALA A 41 -12.09 -38.71 -31.84
C ALA A 41 -12.92 -40.00 -31.65
N ASP A 42 -12.75 -40.99 -32.54
CA ASP A 42 -13.41 -42.30 -32.45
C ASP A 42 -13.05 -43.09 -31.17
N LEU A 43 -11.84 -42.91 -30.63
CA LEU A 43 -11.43 -43.53 -29.36
C LEU A 43 -12.25 -42.96 -28.18
N LEU A 44 -12.46 -41.65 -28.18
CA LEU A 44 -13.22 -40.91 -27.16
C LEU A 44 -14.74 -41.11 -27.27
N ARG A 45 -15.24 -41.40 -28.48
CA ARG A 45 -16.68 -41.66 -28.76
C ARG A 45 -17.06 -43.13 -28.60
N GLN A 46 -16.33 -44.05 -29.24
CA GLN A 46 -16.79 -45.44 -29.46
C GLN A 46 -16.11 -46.46 -28.54
N LYS A 47 -14.86 -46.21 -28.15
CA LYS A 47 -14.02 -47.17 -27.40
C LYS A 47 -13.97 -46.93 -25.89
N LEU A 48 -14.40 -45.76 -25.41
CA LEU A 48 -14.44 -45.39 -23.99
C LEU A 48 -15.87 -45.07 -23.55
N GLY A 49 -16.43 -45.89 -22.65
CA GLY A 49 -17.72 -45.59 -22.02
C GLY A 49 -17.66 -44.41 -21.05
N THR A 50 -18.80 -43.86 -20.62
CA THR A 50 -18.86 -42.70 -19.70
C THR A 50 -18.01 -42.89 -18.43
N ASN A 51 -18.11 -44.05 -17.79
CA ASN A 51 -17.32 -44.37 -16.60
C ASN A 51 -15.82 -44.54 -16.90
N GLU A 52 -15.45 -44.97 -18.12
CA GLU A 52 -14.04 -45.07 -18.55
C GLU A 52 -13.46 -43.71 -18.87
N ARG A 53 -14.27 -42.76 -19.40
CA ARG A 53 -13.84 -41.37 -19.61
C ARG A 53 -13.60 -40.64 -18.29
N GLU A 54 -14.45 -40.85 -17.28
CA GLU A 54 -14.22 -40.34 -15.92
C GLU A 54 -12.90 -40.88 -15.34
N ILE A 55 -12.66 -42.19 -15.44
CA ILE A 55 -11.41 -42.85 -15.03
C ILE A 55 -10.20 -42.30 -15.80
N ALA A 56 -10.33 -42.13 -17.12
CA ALA A 56 -9.27 -41.58 -17.96
C ALA A 56 -8.91 -40.15 -17.58
N ILE A 57 -9.90 -39.29 -17.29
CA ILE A 57 -9.64 -37.91 -16.86
C ILE A 57 -8.84 -37.89 -15.56
N GLY A 58 -9.27 -38.66 -14.55
CA GLY A 58 -8.56 -38.75 -13.27
C GLY A 58 -7.14 -39.30 -13.42
N GLY A 59 -6.99 -40.40 -14.17
CA GLY A 59 -5.70 -41.06 -14.37
C GLY A 59 -4.69 -40.24 -15.19
N ILE A 60 -5.14 -39.58 -16.26
CA ILE A 60 -4.27 -38.69 -17.04
C ILE A 60 -3.87 -37.46 -16.23
N TYR A 61 -4.80 -36.87 -15.46
CA TYR A 61 -4.49 -35.73 -14.60
C TYR A 61 -3.45 -36.10 -13.52
N GLU A 62 -3.61 -37.26 -12.89
CA GLU A 62 -2.65 -37.80 -11.91
C GLU A 62 -1.26 -38.01 -12.52
N ALA A 63 -1.17 -38.63 -13.71
CA ALA A 63 0.10 -38.82 -14.41
C ALA A 63 0.76 -37.48 -14.81
N ILE A 64 -0.03 -36.47 -15.21
CA ILE A 64 0.47 -35.11 -15.49
C ILE A 64 1.06 -34.47 -14.22
N VAL A 65 0.45 -34.65 -13.05
CA VAL A 65 0.97 -34.14 -11.78
C VAL A 65 2.30 -34.82 -11.44
N ASP A 66 2.38 -36.15 -11.54
CA ASP A 66 3.63 -36.89 -11.30
C ASP A 66 4.74 -36.45 -12.28
N TYR A 67 4.42 -36.22 -13.56
CA TYR A 67 5.35 -35.68 -14.56
C TYR A 67 5.89 -34.29 -14.18
N VAL A 68 5.01 -33.36 -13.76
CA VAL A 68 5.40 -32.00 -13.35
C VAL A 68 6.29 -32.04 -12.11
N LEU A 69 5.94 -32.86 -11.11
CA LEU A 69 6.75 -33.03 -9.89
C LEU A 69 8.12 -33.64 -10.20
N ALA A 70 8.21 -34.63 -11.09
CA ALA A 70 9.48 -35.21 -11.50
C ALA A 70 10.41 -34.17 -12.17
N HIS A 71 9.87 -33.30 -13.03
CA HIS A 71 10.64 -32.24 -13.68
C HIS A 71 11.06 -31.13 -12.70
N ALA A 72 10.19 -30.75 -11.77
CA ALA A 72 10.53 -29.80 -10.71
C ALA A 72 11.66 -30.35 -9.81
N ASN A 73 11.56 -31.60 -9.38
CA ASN A 73 12.59 -32.26 -8.57
C ASN A 73 13.93 -32.41 -9.31
N ALA A 74 13.91 -32.68 -10.62
CA ALA A 74 15.12 -32.71 -11.44
C ALA A 74 15.80 -31.33 -11.52
N ALA A 75 15.02 -30.26 -11.72
CA ALA A 75 15.54 -28.88 -11.75
C ALA A 75 16.11 -28.46 -10.38
N ILE A 76 15.41 -28.75 -9.28
CA ILE A 76 15.88 -28.49 -7.91
C ILE A 76 17.19 -29.25 -7.63
N LYS A 77 17.29 -30.51 -8.06
CA LYS A 77 18.52 -31.31 -7.92
C LYS A 77 19.68 -30.72 -8.72
N GLU A 78 19.43 -30.24 -9.93
CA GLU A 78 20.46 -29.56 -10.74
C GLU A 78 20.91 -28.25 -10.09
N GLU A 79 19.98 -27.43 -9.59
CA GLU A 79 20.30 -26.16 -8.89
C GLU A 79 21.11 -26.40 -7.61
N ILE A 80 20.73 -27.36 -6.77
CA ILE A 80 21.51 -27.74 -5.56
C ILE A 80 22.91 -28.22 -5.95
N THR A 81 23.01 -29.01 -7.03
CA THR A 81 24.32 -29.49 -7.54
C THR A 81 25.17 -28.34 -8.09
N ALA A 82 24.56 -27.37 -8.77
CA ALA A 82 25.23 -26.17 -9.28
C ALA A 82 25.68 -25.24 -8.15
N ALA A 83 24.84 -25.04 -7.11
CA ALA A 83 25.19 -24.28 -5.92
C ALA A 83 26.38 -24.91 -5.18
N LYS A 84 26.38 -26.24 -4.99
CA LYS A 84 27.54 -26.98 -4.43
C LYS A 84 28.83 -26.77 -5.24
N ARG A 85 28.75 -26.66 -6.58
CA ARG A 85 29.90 -26.35 -7.46
C ARG A 85 30.32 -24.88 -7.41
N GLY A 86 29.40 -23.93 -7.19
CA GLY A 86 29.73 -22.51 -7.07
C GLY A 86 30.65 -22.24 -5.88
N PHE A 87 30.34 -22.86 -4.73
CA PHE A 87 31.10 -22.73 -3.48
C PHE A 87 32.50 -23.36 -3.50
N SER A 88 32.84 -24.23 -4.46
CA SER A 88 34.18 -24.84 -4.52
C SER A 88 35.24 -23.98 -5.23
N SER A 89 34.87 -22.80 -5.74
CA SER A 89 35.73 -22.00 -6.64
C SER A 89 36.16 -20.62 -6.11
N ALA A 90 35.72 -20.20 -4.92
CA ALA A 90 36.13 -18.91 -4.35
C ALA A 90 36.25 -18.95 -2.81
N ASN A 91 37.48 -18.75 -2.33
CA ASN A 91 37.89 -18.45 -0.95
C ASN A 91 37.59 -19.52 0.12
N SER A 92 38.65 -20.23 0.50
CA SER A 92 38.80 -20.83 1.83
C SER A 92 38.72 -19.78 2.93
N ASP A 93 37.84 -20.01 3.92
CA ASP A 93 38.03 -19.77 5.37
C ASP A 93 36.66 -19.67 6.06
N GLY A 94 35.94 -20.80 6.12
CA GLY A 94 34.66 -20.92 6.83
C GLY A 94 34.49 -22.33 7.39
N SER A 95 34.64 -22.48 8.71
CA SER A 95 34.59 -23.79 9.40
C SER A 95 33.16 -24.27 9.64
N GLY A 96 32.41 -24.48 8.56
CA GLY A 96 31.21 -25.30 8.53
C GLY A 96 31.51 -26.58 7.75
N ALA A 97 31.23 -27.75 8.34
CA ALA A 97 31.42 -29.01 7.63
C ALA A 97 30.44 -29.09 6.43
N MET A 98 30.97 -28.96 5.21
CA MET A 98 30.21 -29.18 3.99
C MET A 98 29.86 -30.66 3.89
N THR A 99 28.61 -30.99 3.53
CA THR A 99 28.26 -32.37 3.15
C THR A 99 29.20 -32.85 2.04
N PRO A 100 29.79 -34.05 2.12
CA PRO A 100 30.71 -34.56 1.10
C PRO A 100 30.14 -34.55 -0.33
N VAL A 101 31.05 -34.64 -1.29
CA VAL A 101 30.70 -35.03 -2.68
C VAL A 101 30.36 -36.52 -2.66
N ASP A 102 29.49 -36.98 -3.58
CA ASP A 102 28.85 -38.31 -3.64
C ASP A 102 29.80 -39.55 -3.81
N SER A 103 30.96 -39.57 -3.17
CA SER A 103 31.97 -40.63 -3.24
C SER A 103 32.59 -41.03 -1.89
N ASP A 104 32.25 -40.37 -0.79
CA ASP A 104 32.58 -40.84 0.57
C ASP A 104 31.29 -41.32 1.27
N ASP A 105 31.34 -42.52 1.85
CA ASP A 105 30.28 -43.15 2.65
C ASP A 105 30.11 -42.43 4.02
N GLY A 106 29.86 -41.13 4.01
CA GLY A 106 29.46 -40.36 5.18
C GLY A 106 27.93 -40.37 5.34
N ASP A 107 27.43 -40.56 6.56
CA ASP A 107 26.00 -40.60 6.84
C ASP A 107 25.28 -39.31 6.42
N ILE A 108 24.53 -39.38 5.31
CA ILE A 108 23.74 -38.26 4.80
C ILE A 108 22.46 -38.14 5.62
N VAL A 109 22.46 -37.23 6.60
CA VAL A 109 21.26 -36.89 7.39
C VAL A 109 20.24 -36.17 6.51
N ASN A 110 19.11 -36.83 6.26
CA ASN A 110 17.99 -36.27 5.49
C ASN A 110 16.87 -35.79 6.44
N ILE A 111 16.35 -34.58 6.19
CA ILE A 111 15.15 -34.06 6.86
C ILE A 111 13.97 -34.16 5.89
N THR A 112 13.02 -35.05 6.19
CA THR A 112 11.82 -35.26 5.37
C THR A 112 10.63 -34.55 6.02
N VAL A 113 10.14 -33.48 5.38
CA VAL A 113 8.90 -32.80 5.79
C VAL A 113 7.72 -33.43 5.05
N VAL A 114 6.77 -33.99 5.80
CA VAL A 114 5.58 -34.66 5.25
C VAL A 114 4.31 -33.92 5.66
N GLU A 115 3.57 -33.41 4.67
CA GLU A 115 2.21 -32.90 4.89
C GLU A 115 1.19 -34.03 4.67
N ILE A 116 0.36 -34.30 5.68
CA ILE A 116 -0.66 -35.36 5.64
C ILE A 116 -2.05 -34.72 5.44
N PRO A 117 -2.68 -34.85 4.25
CA PRO A 117 -3.95 -34.17 3.97
C PRO A 117 -5.14 -34.78 4.72
N SER A 118 -5.08 -36.09 5.05
CA SER A 118 -6.11 -36.78 5.80
C SER A 118 -5.89 -36.62 7.31
N ARG A 119 -6.79 -35.89 7.98
CA ARG A 119 -6.80 -35.74 9.44
C ARG A 119 -6.93 -37.09 10.17
N ALA A 120 -7.64 -38.05 9.58
CA ALA A 120 -7.78 -39.40 10.12
C ALA A 120 -6.44 -40.15 10.06
N LEU A 121 -5.73 -40.09 8.93
CA LEU A 121 -4.41 -40.69 8.74
C LEU A 121 -3.36 -40.09 9.68
N GLY A 122 -3.30 -38.75 9.77
CA GLY A 122 -2.40 -38.05 10.67
C GLY A 122 -2.65 -38.42 12.14
N LYS A 123 -3.92 -38.59 12.53
CA LYS A 123 -4.30 -39.10 13.87
C LYS A 123 -3.88 -40.55 14.06
N ALA A 124 -4.10 -41.43 13.08
CA ALA A 124 -3.72 -42.84 13.18
C ALA A 124 -2.19 -43.00 13.36
N ILE A 125 -1.40 -42.25 12.59
CA ILE A 125 0.07 -42.24 12.69
C ILE A 125 0.51 -41.66 14.04
N ALA A 126 0.03 -40.48 14.42
CA ALA A 126 0.42 -39.85 15.69
C ALA A 126 0.06 -40.74 16.90
N LEU A 127 -1.11 -41.37 16.91
CA LEU A 127 -1.49 -42.28 18.00
C LEU A 127 -0.64 -43.55 18.02
N ARG A 128 -0.29 -44.14 16.85
CA ARG A 128 0.62 -45.30 16.76
C ARG A 128 2.00 -44.96 17.30
N THR A 129 2.66 -43.93 16.76
CA THR A 129 4.02 -43.53 17.17
C THR A 129 4.11 -43.13 18.66
N VAL A 130 3.05 -42.57 19.24
CA VAL A 130 3.05 -42.09 20.64
C VAL A 130 2.60 -43.14 21.66
N PHE A 131 1.62 -43.98 21.32
CA PHE A 131 0.98 -44.88 22.28
C PHE A 131 1.15 -46.37 21.99
N ASP A 132 1.59 -46.76 20.79
CA ASP A 132 1.98 -48.13 20.52
C ASP A 132 3.37 -48.40 21.07
N ASP A 133 3.50 -49.49 21.81
CA ASP A 133 4.75 -49.94 22.40
C ASP A 133 5.38 -51.07 21.55
N SER A 134 4.72 -51.55 20.50
CA SER A 134 5.17 -52.71 19.70
C SER A 134 6.15 -52.38 18.58
N GLU A 135 6.23 -51.12 18.15
CA GLU A 135 7.05 -50.66 17.01
C GLU A 135 7.69 -49.28 17.28
N GLY A 136 8.72 -48.96 16.50
CA GLY A 136 9.44 -47.67 16.55
C GLY A 136 10.16 -47.41 17.87
N ILE A 137 10.41 -46.13 18.17
CA ILE A 137 11.23 -45.70 19.31
C ILE A 137 10.74 -46.24 20.67
N ASN A 138 9.43 -46.45 20.87
CA ASN A 138 8.92 -47.05 22.11
C ASN A 138 9.34 -48.52 22.27
N ALA A 139 9.44 -49.27 21.15
CA ALA A 139 9.94 -50.63 21.15
C ALA A 139 11.46 -50.66 21.37
N GLU A 140 12.21 -49.82 20.66
CA GLU A 140 13.67 -49.67 20.84
C GLU A 140 14.02 -49.33 22.30
N MET A 141 13.35 -48.35 22.90
CA MET A 141 13.52 -48.00 24.31
C MET A 141 13.22 -49.15 25.26
N ARG A 142 12.14 -49.91 25.02
CA ARG A 142 11.77 -51.07 25.86
C ARG A 142 12.83 -52.16 25.76
N ASP A 143 13.27 -52.46 24.54
CA ASP A 143 14.21 -53.55 24.26
C ASP A 143 15.62 -53.18 24.76
N ASP A 144 15.97 -51.88 24.76
CA ASP A 144 17.16 -51.31 25.39
C ASP A 144 17.06 -51.20 26.94
N GLY A 145 15.92 -51.60 27.53
CA GLY A 145 15.73 -51.74 28.98
C GLY A 145 15.17 -50.51 29.70
N VAL A 146 14.68 -49.49 28.97
CA VAL A 146 13.98 -48.34 29.55
C VAL A 146 12.56 -48.76 29.98
N PRO A 147 12.11 -48.42 31.20
CA PRO A 147 10.76 -48.78 31.66
C PRO A 147 9.67 -47.97 30.96
N VAL A 148 9.04 -48.56 29.94
CA VAL A 148 7.90 -48.01 29.19
C VAL A 148 6.57 -48.38 29.89
N PRO A 149 5.88 -47.45 30.58
CA PRO A 149 4.55 -47.72 31.13
C PRO A 149 3.49 -47.71 30.03
N SER A 150 2.65 -48.76 30.00
CA SER A 150 1.60 -48.93 29.01
C SER A 150 0.52 -47.84 29.08
N ALA A 151 -0.02 -47.48 27.91
CA ALA A 151 -1.11 -46.52 27.81
C ALA A 151 -2.42 -47.09 28.38
N GLY A 152 -3.31 -46.21 28.85
CA GLY A 152 -4.64 -46.61 29.33
C GLY A 152 -5.49 -47.25 28.21
N ASN A 153 -6.24 -48.31 28.56
CA ASN A 153 -6.99 -49.13 27.60
C ASN A 153 -7.88 -48.32 26.63
N SER A 154 -8.50 -47.23 27.09
CA SER A 154 -9.36 -46.37 26.25
C SER A 154 -8.58 -45.63 25.14
N VAL A 155 -7.30 -45.33 25.36
CA VAL A 155 -6.42 -44.73 24.35
C VAL A 155 -6.01 -45.79 23.33
N LEU A 156 -5.65 -46.99 23.78
CA LEU A 156 -5.29 -48.12 22.92
C LEU A 156 -6.47 -48.59 22.04
N GLU A 157 -7.70 -48.54 22.56
CA GLU A 157 -8.92 -48.80 21.78
C GLU A 157 -9.16 -47.73 20.71
N THR A 158 -9.06 -46.44 21.08
CA THR A 158 -9.16 -45.31 20.13
C THR A 158 -8.07 -45.38 19.04
N MET A 159 -6.86 -45.82 19.39
CA MET A 159 -5.73 -46.00 18.46
C MET A 159 -6.02 -47.12 17.45
N ARG A 160 -6.48 -48.29 17.90
CA ARG A 160 -6.83 -49.41 17.02
C ARG A 160 -7.98 -49.06 16.06
N GLU A 161 -8.99 -48.33 16.54
CA GLU A 161 -10.08 -47.82 15.70
C GLU A 161 -9.54 -46.88 14.59
N ALA A 162 -8.66 -45.93 14.94
CA ALA A 162 -8.04 -45.02 13.97
C ALA A 162 -7.19 -45.77 12.93
N LEU A 163 -6.43 -46.79 13.34
CA LEU A 163 -5.62 -47.63 12.46
C LEU A 163 -6.47 -48.47 11.50
N LEU A 164 -7.57 -49.08 11.98
CA LEU A 164 -8.48 -49.86 11.12
C LEU A 164 -9.14 -48.99 10.05
N ASN A 165 -9.53 -47.76 10.39
CA ASN A 165 -10.12 -46.81 9.43
C ASN A 165 -9.14 -46.35 8.35
N CYS A 166 -7.83 -46.34 8.63
CA CYS A 166 -6.78 -45.87 7.70
C CYS A 166 -5.89 -47.02 7.15
N ALA A 167 -6.28 -48.27 7.36
CA ALA A 167 -5.53 -49.46 6.96
C ALA A 167 -4.98 -49.45 5.50
N PRO A 168 -5.77 -49.10 4.45
CA PRO A 168 -5.27 -49.08 3.06
C PRO A 168 -4.33 -47.90 2.73
N GLU A 169 -4.20 -46.92 3.63
CA GLU A 169 -3.23 -45.82 3.51
C GLU A 169 -1.92 -46.13 4.26
N LEU A 170 -1.99 -47.03 5.26
CA LEU A 170 -0.87 -47.48 6.09
C LEU A 170 -0.23 -48.80 5.61
N GLY A 171 -0.59 -49.28 4.41
CA GLY A 171 -0.10 -50.56 3.87
C GLY A 171 -0.57 -51.81 4.63
N ILE A 172 -1.57 -51.68 5.52
CA ILE A 172 -2.05 -52.79 6.35
C ILE A 172 -2.97 -53.67 5.49
N SER A 173 -2.57 -54.92 5.28
CA SER A 173 -3.31 -55.89 4.47
C SER A 173 -4.72 -56.13 5.03
N GLY A 174 -5.73 -55.89 4.19
CA GLY A 174 -7.14 -56.01 4.56
C GLY A 174 -8.08 -55.72 3.39
N PRO A 175 -9.41 -55.85 3.56
CA PRO A 175 -10.37 -55.73 2.45
C PRO A 175 -10.34 -54.35 1.77
N GLY A 176 -10.03 -53.28 2.52
CA GLY A 176 -9.83 -51.94 1.94
C GLY A 176 -8.58 -51.81 1.08
N HIS A 177 -7.52 -52.57 1.38
CA HIS A 177 -6.28 -52.58 0.58
C HIS A 177 -6.55 -53.22 -0.78
N THR A 178 -7.15 -54.41 -0.78
CA THR A 178 -7.53 -55.12 -2.01
C THR A 178 -8.51 -54.32 -2.88
N ALA A 179 -9.44 -53.57 -2.27
CA ALA A 179 -10.33 -52.68 -3.02
C ALA A 179 -9.59 -51.50 -3.68
N LYS A 180 -8.57 -50.94 -3.01
CA LYS A 180 -7.72 -49.87 -3.54
C LYS A 180 -6.82 -50.38 -4.67
N GLU A 181 -6.24 -51.57 -4.53
CA GLU A 181 -5.49 -52.26 -5.58
C GLU A 181 -6.35 -52.50 -6.82
N ALA A 182 -7.56 -53.03 -6.65
CA ALA A 182 -8.50 -53.28 -7.75
C ALA A 182 -8.95 -51.99 -8.49
N ASP A 183 -9.07 -50.85 -7.80
CA ASP A 183 -9.34 -49.57 -8.46
C ASP A 183 -8.12 -49.05 -9.24
N LEU A 184 -6.91 -49.24 -8.71
CA LEU A 184 -5.67 -48.90 -9.44
C LEU A 184 -5.50 -49.77 -10.69
N GLU A 185 -5.68 -51.10 -10.60
CA GLU A 185 -5.66 -52.02 -11.76
C GLU A 185 -6.68 -51.60 -12.83
N LYS A 186 -7.87 -51.17 -12.42
CA LYS A 186 -8.92 -50.68 -13.32
C LYS A 186 -8.53 -49.37 -14.01
N ARG A 187 -7.84 -48.46 -13.31
CA ARG A 187 -7.28 -47.22 -13.90
C ARG A 187 -6.17 -47.54 -14.88
N GLU A 188 -5.19 -48.35 -14.48
CA GLU A 188 -4.08 -48.80 -15.32
C GLU A 188 -4.62 -49.43 -16.62
N ALA A 189 -5.60 -50.33 -16.55
CA ALA A 189 -6.21 -50.96 -17.71
C ALA A 189 -6.96 -49.98 -18.66
N VAL A 190 -7.56 -48.90 -18.16
CA VAL A 190 -8.20 -47.87 -19.01
C VAL A 190 -7.15 -46.96 -19.66
N LEU A 191 -6.09 -46.61 -18.94
CA LEU A 191 -5.00 -45.80 -19.47
C LEU A 191 -4.16 -46.57 -20.50
N ASP A 192 -3.94 -47.88 -20.34
CA ASP A 192 -3.24 -48.71 -21.32
C ASP A 192 -4.02 -48.80 -22.64
N LYS A 193 -5.37 -48.87 -22.61
CA LYS A 193 -6.20 -48.76 -23.83
C LYS A 193 -5.93 -47.45 -24.59
N ILE A 194 -5.80 -46.34 -23.86
CA ILE A 194 -5.54 -45.02 -24.43
C ILE A 194 -4.11 -44.94 -25.00
N ALA A 195 -3.14 -45.46 -24.27
CA ALA A 195 -1.73 -45.43 -24.66
C ALA A 195 -1.42 -46.35 -25.86
N LEU A 196 -2.10 -47.49 -25.99
CA LEU A 196 -2.00 -48.38 -27.15
C LEU A 196 -2.54 -47.77 -28.45
N GLU A 197 -3.58 -46.95 -28.34
CA GLU A 197 -4.25 -46.29 -29.47
C GLU A 197 -3.59 -44.94 -29.85
N THR A 198 -2.51 -44.59 -29.15
CA THR A 198 -1.67 -43.40 -29.39
C THR A 198 -0.29 -43.87 -29.92
N PRO A 199 -0.10 -44.00 -31.25
CA PRO A 199 0.99 -44.78 -31.83
C PRO A 199 2.34 -44.04 -31.91
N GLU A 200 2.37 -42.72 -31.77
CA GLU A 200 3.61 -41.94 -31.88
C GLU A 200 4.41 -41.97 -30.57
N GLU A 201 5.69 -42.38 -30.63
CA GLU A 201 6.57 -42.51 -29.46
C GLU A 201 6.90 -41.15 -28.82
N ASP A 202 6.96 -40.09 -29.63
CA ASP A 202 7.18 -38.70 -29.18
C ASP A 202 5.89 -38.02 -28.66
N HIS A 203 4.75 -38.72 -28.62
CA HIS A 203 3.51 -38.12 -28.15
C HIS A 203 3.55 -37.85 -26.64
N PHE A 204 3.29 -36.60 -26.26
CA PHE A 204 3.40 -36.14 -24.87
C PHE A 204 2.58 -36.99 -23.88
N LEU A 205 1.34 -37.38 -24.24
CA LEU A 205 0.52 -38.23 -23.37
C LEU A 205 1.16 -39.61 -23.14
N ARG A 206 1.84 -40.16 -24.15
CA ARG A 206 2.53 -41.46 -24.07
C ARG A 206 3.77 -41.38 -23.18
N GLN A 207 4.52 -40.28 -23.27
CA GLN A 207 5.66 -39.99 -22.38
C GLN A 207 5.23 -39.81 -20.91
N VAL A 208 4.06 -39.20 -20.69
CA VAL A 208 3.47 -39.01 -19.35
C VAL A 208 2.94 -40.32 -18.76
N LEU A 209 2.29 -41.17 -19.57
CA LEU A 209 1.74 -42.46 -19.11
C LEU A 209 2.80 -43.56 -18.92
N TYR A 210 3.89 -43.53 -19.70
CA TYR A 210 5.03 -44.45 -19.58
C TYR A 210 6.31 -43.73 -19.12
N PRO A 211 6.41 -43.31 -17.83
CA PRO A 211 7.60 -42.60 -17.31
C PRO A 211 8.87 -43.47 -17.33
N VAL A 212 8.71 -44.81 -17.34
CA VAL A 212 9.81 -45.77 -17.55
C VAL A 212 9.44 -46.66 -18.73
N GLN A 213 10.26 -46.63 -19.78
CA GLN A 213 10.06 -47.46 -20.96
C GLN A 213 10.05 -48.95 -20.59
N ASN A 214 9.08 -49.69 -21.15
CA ASN A 214 8.84 -51.13 -20.97
C ASN A 214 8.29 -51.61 -19.60
N ASN A 215 8.03 -50.74 -18.63
CA ASN A 215 7.52 -51.14 -17.30
C ASN A 215 6.00 -51.05 -17.11
N GLY A 216 5.24 -50.79 -18.19
CA GLY A 216 3.79 -50.57 -18.11
C GLY A 216 3.43 -49.23 -17.44
N ILE A 217 2.14 -49.01 -17.19
CA ILE A 217 1.65 -47.80 -16.50
C ILE A 217 1.79 -48.01 -14.99
N LEU A 218 2.66 -47.23 -14.34
CA LEU A 218 2.97 -47.32 -12.91
C LEU A 218 2.31 -46.17 -12.11
N LEU A 219 1.02 -45.93 -12.37
CA LEU A 219 0.29 -44.80 -11.81
C LEU A 219 0.29 -44.83 -10.27
N GLY A 220 0.71 -43.73 -9.64
CA GLY A 220 0.76 -43.61 -8.18
C GLY A 220 1.79 -44.50 -7.47
N LYS A 221 2.58 -45.29 -8.20
CA LYS A 221 3.66 -46.16 -7.67
C LYS A 221 5.05 -45.59 -7.95
N HIS A 222 5.27 -45.07 -9.15
CA HIS A 222 6.58 -44.55 -9.56
C HIS A 222 6.86 -43.15 -8.98
N GLY A 223 8.02 -42.97 -8.34
CA GLY A 223 8.47 -41.65 -7.87
C GLY A 223 7.79 -41.11 -6.60
N ARG A 224 6.88 -41.86 -5.98
CA ARG A 224 6.26 -41.54 -4.68
C ARG A 224 6.94 -42.32 -3.55
N PHE A 225 6.98 -41.75 -2.36
CA PHE A 225 7.53 -42.42 -1.16
C PHE A 225 6.43 -43.19 -0.41
N ASP A 226 6.82 -44.29 0.24
CA ASP A 226 5.93 -45.01 1.16
C ASP A 226 5.96 -44.33 2.54
N LEU A 227 4.81 -43.79 2.94
CA LEU A 227 4.63 -43.11 4.22
C LEU A 227 4.86 -44.04 5.41
N ALA A 228 4.42 -45.30 5.35
CA ALA A 228 4.53 -46.24 6.46
C ALA A 228 6.01 -46.61 6.70
N MET A 229 6.73 -46.94 5.62
CA MET A 229 8.18 -47.20 5.68
C MET A 229 8.97 -45.97 6.12
N THR A 230 8.64 -44.78 5.62
CA THR A 230 9.34 -43.52 5.97
C THR A 230 9.15 -43.17 7.45
N VAL A 231 7.94 -43.34 7.98
CA VAL A 231 7.64 -43.14 9.42
C VAL A 231 8.33 -44.18 10.30
N ALA A 232 8.50 -45.41 9.82
CA ALA A 232 9.17 -46.48 10.57
C ALA A 232 10.70 -46.35 10.58
N SER A 233 11.30 -45.76 9.54
CA SER A 233 12.77 -45.61 9.41
C SER A 233 13.31 -44.26 9.88
N SER A 234 12.45 -43.30 10.24
CA SER A 234 12.84 -41.93 10.57
C SER A 234 12.41 -41.52 11.97
N ARG A 235 13.16 -40.59 12.60
CA ARG A 235 12.67 -39.88 13.79
C ARG A 235 11.54 -38.94 13.38
N VAL A 236 10.42 -38.99 14.10
CA VAL A 236 9.19 -38.26 13.74
C VAL A 236 8.92 -37.12 14.71
N TRP A 237 8.89 -35.90 14.19
CA TRP A 237 8.44 -34.69 14.89
C TRP A 237 7.04 -34.30 14.38
N PHE A 238 6.09 -34.10 15.29
CA PHE A 238 4.71 -33.80 14.94
C PHE A 238 4.39 -32.30 15.05
N GLN A 239 4.14 -31.65 13.90
CA GLN A 239 3.56 -30.31 13.86
C GLN A 239 2.03 -30.39 13.76
N LEU A 240 1.34 -30.31 14.91
CA LEU A 240 -0.11 -30.44 14.98
C LEU A 240 -0.80 -29.06 14.78
N ALA A 241 -1.31 -28.81 13.58
CA ALA A 241 -2.16 -27.67 13.31
C ALA A 241 -3.58 -27.89 13.88
N LEU A 242 -4.08 -26.93 14.67
CA LEU A 242 -5.44 -26.91 15.20
C LEU A 242 -6.18 -25.72 14.60
N HIS A 243 -7.32 -25.97 13.94
CA HIS A 243 -8.11 -24.89 13.35
C HIS A 243 -8.94 -24.20 14.45
N PRO A 244 -8.99 -22.86 14.53
CA PRO A 244 -9.58 -22.20 15.69
C PRO A 244 -11.12 -22.12 15.66
N THR A 245 -11.77 -22.46 14.54
CA THR A 245 -13.24 -22.53 14.35
C THR A 245 -13.67 -23.73 13.50
N ASP A 246 -14.98 -23.96 13.37
CA ASP A 246 -15.57 -24.84 12.34
C ASP A 246 -16.00 -24.06 11.06
N SER A 247 -15.70 -22.76 10.96
CA SER A 247 -16.10 -21.93 9.82
C SER A 247 -15.16 -22.08 8.62
N ILE A 248 -15.73 -22.15 7.41
CA ILE A 248 -14.97 -22.29 6.16
C ILE A 248 -14.05 -21.05 5.98
N PRO A 249 -12.75 -21.20 5.64
CA PRO A 249 -11.81 -20.07 5.54
C PRO A 249 -12.27 -18.90 4.67
N THR A 250 -13.07 -19.15 3.63
CA THR A 250 -13.63 -18.11 2.75
C THR A 250 -14.64 -17.19 3.44
N SER A 251 -15.31 -17.63 4.51
CA SER A 251 -16.24 -16.81 5.30
C SER A 251 -15.58 -16.05 6.45
N ILE A 252 -14.30 -16.28 6.74
CA ILE A 252 -13.57 -15.67 7.87
C ILE A 252 -13.19 -14.20 7.61
N ASN A 253 -13.15 -13.77 6.36
CA ASN A 253 -12.71 -12.42 5.94
C ASN A 253 -13.61 -11.24 6.37
N GLN A 254 -14.66 -11.46 7.16
CA GLN A 254 -15.59 -10.41 7.61
C GLN A 254 -15.60 -10.15 9.12
N ASP A 255 -15.19 -11.10 9.97
CA ASP A 255 -15.19 -10.93 11.43
C ASP A 255 -14.01 -11.65 12.11
N LEU A 256 -12.93 -10.92 12.39
CA LEU A 256 -11.76 -11.38 13.16
C LEU A 256 -12.10 -11.80 14.62
N ASN A 257 -13.29 -11.42 15.11
CA ASN A 257 -13.77 -11.77 16.45
C ASN A 257 -14.54 -13.10 16.48
N SER A 258 -14.95 -13.62 15.31
CA SER A 258 -15.60 -14.93 15.17
C SER A 258 -14.61 -16.10 15.18
N THR A 259 -13.31 -15.78 15.06
CA THR A 259 -12.25 -16.69 14.62
C THR A 259 -11.65 -17.58 15.71
N TRP A 260 -12.14 -17.55 16.96
CA TRP A 260 -11.71 -18.51 18.00
C TRP A 260 -12.91 -19.07 18.77
N GLN A 261 -13.16 -20.35 18.58
CA GLN A 261 -14.21 -21.12 19.24
C GLN A 261 -13.58 -22.15 20.17
N ALA A 262 -13.45 -21.80 21.46
CA ALA A 262 -12.83 -22.66 22.47
C ALA A 262 -13.43 -24.09 22.52
N GLY A 263 -14.74 -24.24 22.22
CA GLY A 263 -15.39 -25.54 22.11
C GLY A 263 -14.86 -26.40 20.95
N VAL A 264 -14.57 -25.79 19.80
CA VAL A 264 -14.00 -26.47 18.62
C VAL A 264 -12.55 -26.88 18.87
N VAL A 265 -11.74 -25.97 19.42
CA VAL A 265 -10.35 -26.29 19.79
C VAL A 265 -10.31 -27.36 20.87
N SER A 266 -11.15 -27.26 21.91
CA SER A 266 -11.30 -28.29 22.95
C SER A 266 -11.76 -29.65 22.40
N ARG A 267 -12.61 -29.67 21.36
CA ARG A 267 -13.00 -30.91 20.67
C ARG A 267 -11.79 -31.52 19.97
N GLN A 268 -11.03 -30.74 19.21
CA GLN A 268 -9.82 -31.21 18.52
C GLN A 268 -8.75 -31.71 19.51
N LEU A 269 -8.44 -30.96 20.57
CA LEU A 269 -7.47 -31.36 21.60
C LEU A 269 -7.79 -32.73 22.22
N ARG A 270 -9.07 -33.00 22.50
CA ARG A 270 -9.55 -34.30 23.01
C ARG A 270 -9.52 -35.39 21.95
N GLU A 271 -9.84 -35.06 20.71
CA GLU A 271 -9.84 -36.01 19.59
C GLU A 271 -8.43 -36.51 19.25
N TRP A 272 -7.41 -35.66 19.41
CA TRP A 272 -5.99 -35.98 19.30
C TRP A 272 -5.38 -36.63 20.56
N ARG A 273 -6.16 -36.81 21.65
CA ARG A 273 -5.67 -37.36 22.94
C ARG A 273 -4.46 -36.60 23.51
N LEU A 274 -4.38 -35.29 23.23
CA LEU A 274 -3.24 -34.45 23.65
C LEU A 274 -3.06 -34.35 25.17
N PRO A 275 -4.10 -34.31 26.02
CA PRO A 275 -3.93 -34.41 27.47
C PRO A 275 -3.29 -35.73 27.91
N GLU A 276 -3.67 -36.85 27.31
CA GLU A 276 -3.11 -38.17 27.59
C GLU A 276 -1.65 -38.27 27.10
N TRP A 277 -1.33 -37.71 25.93
CA TRP A 277 0.02 -37.62 25.37
C TRP A 277 0.93 -36.76 26.26
N ALA A 278 0.51 -35.54 26.60
CA ALA A 278 1.27 -34.64 27.47
C ALA A 278 1.52 -35.25 28.86
N ASN A 279 0.55 -36.01 29.41
CA ASN A 279 0.77 -36.75 30.66
C ASN A 279 1.77 -37.91 30.49
N ARG A 280 1.77 -38.64 29.37
CA ARG A 280 2.74 -39.72 29.07
C ARG A 280 4.17 -39.17 28.97
N ARG A 281 4.36 -38.06 28.23
CA ARG A 281 5.68 -37.39 28.12
C ARG A 281 6.17 -36.83 29.46
N ASN A 282 5.40 -35.93 30.08
CA ASN A 282 5.81 -35.24 31.31
C ASN A 282 6.14 -36.20 32.47
N ARG A 283 5.42 -37.33 32.59
CA ARG A 283 5.55 -38.23 33.74
C ARG A 283 6.54 -39.37 33.53
N CYS A 284 6.76 -39.82 32.30
CA CYS A 284 7.37 -41.14 32.07
C CYS A 284 8.40 -41.20 30.93
N LEU A 285 8.12 -40.62 29.75
CA LEU A 285 8.87 -40.91 28.51
C LEU A 285 9.00 -39.66 27.64
N ASP A 286 10.07 -38.89 27.80
CA ASP A 286 10.36 -37.74 26.93
C ASP A 286 11.88 -37.52 26.81
N PHE A 287 12.53 -38.44 26.08
CA PHE A 287 13.93 -38.30 25.67
C PHE A 287 13.95 -37.73 24.25
N THR A 288 14.77 -36.71 24.02
CA THR A 288 14.84 -36.00 22.74
C THR A 288 16.13 -36.29 21.99
N ALA A 289 17.19 -36.63 22.72
CA ALA A 289 18.45 -37.11 22.19
C ALA A 289 18.78 -38.49 22.76
N ASP A 290 19.36 -39.33 21.93
CA ASP A 290 19.95 -40.60 22.33
C ASP A 290 21.14 -40.89 21.44
N PHE A 291 22.14 -41.53 22.03
CA PHE A 291 23.47 -41.69 21.46
C PHE A 291 23.95 -43.11 21.73
N ASP A 292 24.72 -43.69 20.83
CA ASP A 292 25.46 -44.92 21.17
C ASP A 292 26.51 -44.59 22.24
N HIS A 293 26.86 -45.55 23.11
CA HIS A 293 27.81 -45.30 24.21
C HIS A 293 29.15 -44.67 23.74
N HIS A 294 29.64 -45.04 22.56
CA HIS A 294 30.87 -44.48 22.00
C HIS A 294 30.69 -43.05 21.46
N GLU A 295 29.60 -42.81 20.73
CA GLU A 295 29.23 -41.48 20.21
C GLU A 295 29.04 -40.47 21.37
N PHE A 296 28.36 -40.89 22.43
CA PHE A 296 28.17 -40.10 23.64
C PHE A 296 29.50 -39.72 24.30
N PHE A 297 30.43 -40.68 24.38
CA PHE A 297 31.77 -40.41 24.89
C PHE A 297 32.53 -39.45 23.97
N GLU A 298 32.60 -39.71 22.66
CA GLU A 298 33.34 -38.88 21.71
C GLU A 298 32.84 -37.42 21.71
N ARG A 299 31.51 -37.22 21.79
CA ARG A 299 30.89 -35.90 21.85
C ARG A 299 31.17 -35.17 23.16
N TYR A 300 31.04 -35.84 24.31
CA TYR A 300 31.10 -35.18 25.63
C TYR A 300 32.42 -35.36 26.40
N GLN A 301 33.44 -36.04 25.85
CA GLN A 301 34.78 -36.18 26.45
C GLN A 301 35.40 -34.82 26.85
N ALA A 302 35.15 -33.77 26.06
CA ALA A 302 35.62 -32.41 26.34
C ALA A 302 35.04 -31.84 27.66
N LEU A 303 33.89 -32.34 28.11
CA LEU A 303 33.24 -31.99 29.37
C LEU A 303 33.60 -32.93 30.54
N GLY A 304 34.60 -33.80 30.34
CA GLY A 304 35.07 -34.78 31.33
C GLY A 304 34.27 -36.07 31.37
N CYS A 305 33.48 -36.37 30.33
CA CYS A 305 32.88 -37.69 30.17
C CYS A 305 33.99 -38.76 30.03
N MET A 306 33.81 -39.92 30.65
CA MET A 306 34.77 -41.02 30.65
C MET A 306 34.25 -42.15 29.77
N ASP A 307 35.14 -42.82 29.05
CA ASP A 307 34.79 -43.91 28.14
C ASP A 307 34.19 -45.12 28.89
N GLY A 308 33.33 -45.86 28.18
CA GLY A 308 32.60 -47.02 28.68
C GLY A 308 31.38 -46.69 29.55
N LYS A 309 30.45 -47.64 29.63
CA LYS A 309 29.15 -47.51 30.31
C LYS A 309 29.25 -47.06 31.78
N GLU A 310 30.21 -47.60 32.53
CA GLU A 310 30.45 -47.18 33.92
C GLU A 310 31.06 -45.77 34.02
N GLY A 311 31.87 -45.36 33.04
CA GLY A 311 32.43 -44.00 32.95
C GLY A 311 31.33 -42.96 32.73
N ILE A 312 30.43 -43.23 31.79
CA ILE A 312 29.25 -42.42 31.48
C ILE A 312 28.32 -42.32 32.70
N GLN A 313 28.00 -43.45 33.35
CA GLN A 313 27.17 -43.44 34.56
C GLN A 313 27.79 -42.63 35.70
N ASN A 314 29.11 -42.73 35.93
CA ASN A 314 29.80 -41.93 36.93
C ASN A 314 29.78 -40.43 36.59
N TRP A 315 29.91 -40.06 35.31
CA TRP A 315 29.84 -38.65 34.88
C TRP A 315 28.43 -38.06 35.07
N ILE A 316 27.38 -38.82 34.70
CA ILE A 316 25.97 -38.47 34.96
C ILE A 316 25.72 -38.23 36.46
N LEU A 317 26.24 -39.11 37.32
CA LEU A 317 26.14 -38.95 38.78
C LEU A 317 26.89 -37.72 39.31
N GLN A 318 28.06 -37.39 38.76
CA GLN A 318 28.81 -36.17 39.11
C GLN A 318 28.06 -34.88 38.70
N ARG A 319 27.29 -34.93 37.60
CA ARG A 319 26.43 -33.82 37.16
C ARG A 319 25.15 -33.66 37.96
N GLY A 320 24.75 -34.68 38.74
CA GLY A 320 23.53 -34.66 39.53
C GLY A 320 22.25 -34.99 38.74
N TRP A 321 22.38 -35.33 37.45
CA TRP A 321 21.30 -35.76 36.56
C TRP A 321 20.71 -37.11 37.00
N SER A 322 19.84 -37.04 38.00
CA SER A 322 19.26 -38.18 38.70
C SER A 322 17.74 -38.16 38.53
N ASN A 323 17.08 -39.31 38.79
CA ASN A 323 15.63 -39.49 38.61
C ASN A 323 15.14 -39.63 37.14
N GLY A 324 15.96 -40.20 36.25
CA GLY A 324 15.52 -40.55 34.88
C GLY A 324 15.52 -39.40 33.89
N GLU A 325 16.33 -38.37 34.16
CA GLU A 325 16.70 -37.32 33.19
C GLU A 325 17.72 -37.82 32.16
N VAL A 326 18.55 -38.80 32.54
CA VAL A 326 19.38 -39.59 31.64
C VAL A 326 19.22 -41.07 32.04
N VAL A 327 19.04 -41.94 31.05
CA VAL A 327 18.94 -43.40 31.24
C VAL A 327 19.96 -44.09 30.35
N VAL A 328 20.88 -44.82 30.97
CA VAL A 328 21.93 -45.58 30.27
C VAL A 328 21.43 -47.00 30.03
N GLY A 329 20.94 -47.26 28.81
CA GLY A 329 20.40 -48.54 28.36
C GLY A 329 21.47 -49.60 28.12
N HIS A 330 21.14 -50.68 27.44
CA HIS A 330 22.09 -51.75 27.08
C HIS A 330 23.05 -51.31 25.97
N GLU A 331 22.53 -50.63 24.95
CA GLU A 331 23.24 -50.18 23.75
C GLU A 331 23.32 -48.65 23.66
N ARG A 332 22.28 -47.92 24.09
CA ARG A 332 22.15 -46.45 23.91
C ARG A 332 22.09 -45.68 25.24
N VAL A 333 22.39 -44.40 25.18
CA VAL A 333 22.24 -43.42 26.29
C VAL A 333 21.11 -42.46 25.94
N TRP A 334 19.99 -42.53 26.67
CA TRP A 334 18.79 -41.72 26.45
C TRP A 334 18.82 -40.46 27.32
N VAL A 335 18.64 -39.28 26.72
CA VAL A 335 18.81 -37.97 27.35
C VAL A 335 17.56 -37.11 27.16
N ARG A 336 17.08 -36.47 28.24
CA ARG A 336 15.98 -35.50 28.17
C ARG A 336 16.44 -34.14 27.64
N GLU A 337 15.53 -33.39 27.04
CA GLU A 337 15.81 -32.07 26.44
C GLU A 337 16.57 -31.12 27.37
N GLY A 338 16.14 -31.00 28.62
CA GLY A 338 16.76 -30.08 29.58
C GLY A 338 18.23 -30.41 29.89
N THR A 339 18.57 -31.69 30.05
CA THR A 339 19.94 -32.15 30.33
C THR A 339 20.80 -32.21 29.07
N TRP A 340 20.21 -32.53 27.92
CA TRP A 340 20.87 -32.42 26.62
C TRP A 340 21.28 -30.97 26.31
N TRP A 341 20.34 -30.03 26.46
CA TRP A 341 20.62 -28.59 26.26
C TRP A 341 21.66 -28.05 27.25
N GLU A 342 21.65 -28.51 28.50
CA GLU A 342 22.70 -28.19 29.48
C GLU A 342 24.08 -28.69 29.04
N ALA A 343 24.15 -29.88 28.44
CA ALA A 343 25.39 -30.48 27.96
C ALA A 343 25.93 -29.76 26.70
N GLU A 344 25.09 -29.54 25.68
CA GLU A 344 25.48 -28.86 24.44
C GLU A 344 25.91 -27.41 24.69
N SER A 345 25.15 -26.65 25.50
CA SER A 345 25.51 -25.25 25.81
C SER A 345 26.85 -25.14 26.55
N GLN A 346 27.23 -26.12 27.36
CA GLN A 346 28.55 -26.20 27.98
C GLN A 346 29.65 -26.64 27.00
N LEU A 347 29.31 -27.46 26.00
CA LEU A 347 30.23 -27.85 24.93
C LEU A 347 30.61 -26.63 24.07
N ASP A 348 29.61 -25.85 23.65
CA ASP A 348 29.80 -24.61 22.87
C ASP A 348 30.69 -23.59 23.61
N LEU A 349 30.43 -23.39 24.92
CA LEU A 349 31.25 -22.52 25.77
C LEU A 349 32.72 -22.96 25.83
N LYS A 350 33.01 -24.28 25.81
CA LYS A 350 34.39 -24.79 25.74
C LYS A 350 35.01 -24.72 24.34
N GLN A 351 34.23 -24.89 23.28
CA GLN A 351 34.75 -24.76 21.91
C GLN A 351 35.20 -23.32 21.62
N GLY A 352 34.50 -22.32 22.17
CA GLY A 352 34.93 -20.92 22.08
C GLY A 352 36.31 -20.65 22.70
N ASP A 353 36.65 -21.33 23.79
CA ASP A 353 37.92 -21.17 24.52
C ASP A 353 39.10 -21.87 23.81
N MET A 354 38.84 -22.99 23.11
CA MET A 354 39.86 -23.70 22.31
C MET A 354 40.14 -23.09 20.93
N GLY A 355 39.34 -22.12 20.47
CA GLY A 355 39.61 -21.34 19.26
C GLY A 355 40.84 -20.43 19.37
N ALA A 356 41.28 -20.11 20.59
CA ALA A 356 42.50 -19.36 20.86
C ALA A 356 43.73 -20.27 20.92
N SER A 357 44.28 -20.65 19.76
CA SER A 357 45.49 -21.48 19.71
C SER A 357 46.68 -20.78 20.42
N PRO A 358 47.33 -21.42 21.41
CA PRO A 358 48.39 -20.80 22.19
C PRO A 358 49.74 -20.86 21.45
N SER A 359 50.01 -19.88 20.60
CA SER A 359 51.33 -19.72 19.98
C SER A 359 51.68 -18.25 19.73
N MET A 360 52.98 -17.93 19.80
CA MET A 360 53.59 -16.66 19.35
C MET A 360 53.35 -15.38 20.18
N LEU A 361 53.48 -15.43 21.51
CA LEU A 361 54.12 -14.30 22.24
C LEU A 361 54.90 -14.72 23.50
N GLY A 362 55.84 -15.65 23.32
CA GLY A 362 56.95 -15.78 24.25
C GLY A 362 57.96 -14.63 24.06
N GLN A 363 58.55 -14.19 25.16
CA GLN A 363 59.64 -13.19 25.29
C GLN A 363 59.27 -11.70 25.45
N MET A 364 59.64 -11.23 26.64
CA MET A 364 60.23 -9.94 27.02
C MET A 364 59.36 -8.82 27.62
N ILE A 365 59.84 -8.38 28.80
CA ILE A 365 59.55 -7.14 29.55
C ILE A 365 58.20 -7.14 30.30
N GLY A 366 58.13 -7.04 31.64
CA GLY A 366 59.20 -7.05 32.65
C GLY A 366 58.81 -6.31 33.95
N ALA A 367 59.14 -6.90 35.12
CA ALA A 367 58.96 -6.40 36.50
C ALA A 367 57.49 -6.22 36.99
N GLY A 368 57.13 -6.60 38.23
CA GLY A 368 57.90 -7.29 39.29
C GLY A 368 57.08 -7.50 40.58
N GLY A 369 57.53 -8.42 41.46
CA GLY A 369 56.87 -8.82 42.73
C GLY A 369 56.33 -10.26 42.67
N MET A 370 57.01 -11.34 43.14
CA MET A 370 57.47 -11.68 44.51
C MET A 370 56.31 -11.62 45.53
N GLU A 371 55.92 -12.68 46.27
CA GLU A 371 56.57 -13.97 46.59
C GLU A 371 55.63 -15.20 46.62
N SER A 372 56.27 -16.37 46.44
CA SER A 372 55.94 -17.74 46.85
C SER A 372 55.38 -17.95 48.28
N GLY A 373 54.75 -19.07 48.67
CA GLY A 373 54.34 -20.28 47.94
C GLY A 373 54.15 -21.53 48.85
N TYR A 374 53.33 -22.51 48.41
CA TYR A 374 53.19 -23.91 48.91
C TYR A 374 52.64 -24.17 50.35
N PRO A 375 52.22 -25.42 50.71
CA PRO A 375 51.55 -26.49 49.93
C PRO A 375 50.37 -27.22 50.67
N VAL A 376 49.53 -27.94 49.89
CA VAL A 376 48.92 -29.29 50.13
C VAL A 376 48.14 -29.62 51.45
N GLN A 377 47.03 -30.37 51.27
CA GLN A 377 46.52 -31.51 52.08
C GLN A 377 45.07 -31.41 52.63
N ASN A 378 44.25 -32.44 52.31
CA ASN A 378 42.96 -32.72 52.96
C ASN A 378 43.15 -33.10 54.44
N PRO A 379 42.16 -32.83 55.30
CA PRO A 379 41.57 -33.93 56.06
C PRO A 379 40.04 -33.88 56.25
N THR A 380 39.52 -34.95 56.84
CA THR A 380 38.11 -35.33 56.98
C THR A 380 37.43 -34.85 58.28
N ALA A 381 36.09 -34.83 58.24
CA ALA A 381 35.15 -35.19 59.33
C ALA A 381 34.88 -34.28 60.56
N SER A 382 33.59 -33.89 60.66
CA SER A 382 32.69 -34.05 61.84
C SER A 382 32.59 -32.99 62.97
N ALA A 383 31.40 -33.02 63.61
CA ALA A 383 30.91 -32.31 64.82
C ALA A 383 30.62 -30.79 64.70
N PHE A 384 29.40 -30.22 64.89
CA PHE A 384 28.26 -30.38 65.83
C PHE A 384 28.30 -29.37 67.00
N PHE A 385 27.53 -28.25 66.86
CA PHE A 385 26.81 -27.37 67.83
C PHE A 385 27.25 -27.19 69.32
N PRO A 386 26.73 -26.20 70.10
CA PRO A 386 25.99 -24.95 69.83
C PRO A 386 26.84 -23.74 70.43
N PRO A 387 26.36 -22.67 71.13
CA PRO A 387 25.03 -22.07 71.33
C PRO A 387 24.95 -20.52 71.16
N LEU A 388 23.79 -19.97 71.58
CA LEU A 388 23.44 -18.54 71.72
C LEU A 388 23.77 -18.02 73.14
N PRO A 389 23.66 -16.69 73.42
CA PRO A 389 22.37 -16.07 73.82
C PRO A 389 22.17 -14.63 73.27
N GLU A 390 21.08 -13.89 73.42
CA GLU A 390 19.62 -14.07 73.65
C GLU A 390 19.07 -12.64 73.98
N MET A 391 17.79 -12.34 73.67
CA MET A 391 16.79 -11.95 74.70
C MET A 391 15.95 -10.64 74.52
N ARG A 392 14.71 -10.82 74.00
CA ARG A 392 13.38 -10.25 74.44
C ARG A 392 13.21 -8.69 74.35
N SER A 393 12.02 -8.06 74.36
CA SER A 393 10.59 -8.41 74.58
C SER A 393 9.70 -7.32 73.90
N ALA A 394 8.35 -7.33 73.75
CA ALA A 394 7.25 -8.24 74.10
C ALA A 394 5.98 -7.92 73.23
N THR A 395 4.83 -8.50 73.60
CA THR A 395 3.46 -8.47 73.01
C THR A 395 2.48 -7.64 73.93
N PRO A 396 1.11 -7.66 73.90
CA PRO A 396 0.14 -8.52 73.17
C PRO A 396 -1.25 -7.95 72.72
N SER A 397 -2.09 -8.86 72.17
CA SER A 397 -3.58 -8.89 72.12
C SER A 397 -4.29 -8.19 70.93
N GLN A 398 -5.43 -8.67 70.39
CA GLN A 398 -6.20 -9.92 70.59
C GLN A 398 -7.17 -10.19 69.41
N ASN A 399 -7.46 -11.47 69.10
CA ASN A 399 -8.63 -11.91 68.30
C ASN A 399 -9.61 -12.65 69.23
N PRO A 400 -10.93 -12.49 69.09
CA PRO A 400 -11.79 -13.68 68.97
C PRO A 400 -13.10 -13.48 68.17
N PHE A 401 -13.45 -14.41 67.27
CA PHE A 401 -14.56 -15.39 67.46
C PHE A 401 -14.74 -16.29 66.24
N GLN A 402 -15.13 -17.55 66.48
CA GLN A 402 -15.40 -18.60 65.49
C GLN A 402 -16.85 -19.10 65.57
N SER A 403 -17.36 -19.66 64.49
CA SER A 403 -18.27 -20.82 64.48
C SER A 403 -18.22 -21.48 63.08
N SER A 404 -17.71 -22.70 62.86
CA SER A 404 -18.15 -24.02 63.37
C SER A 404 -19.54 -24.43 62.82
N ALA A 405 -19.81 -25.64 62.32
CA ALA A 405 -19.04 -26.88 62.40
C ALA A 405 -19.49 -27.99 61.40
N SER A 406 -18.68 -29.05 61.32
CA SER A 406 -19.11 -30.49 61.32
C SER A 406 -19.64 -31.11 59.99
N LEU A 407 -19.46 -32.40 59.65
CA LEU A 407 -18.84 -33.61 60.27
C LEU A 407 -18.16 -34.44 59.14
N ALA A 408 -16.89 -34.87 59.23
CA ALA A 408 -16.39 -36.17 59.74
C ALA A 408 -16.46 -37.37 58.73
N ALA A 409 -15.56 -38.38 58.72
CA ALA A 409 -14.18 -38.53 59.24
C ALA A 409 -13.54 -39.87 58.79
N ARG A 410 -12.19 -39.99 58.88
CA ARG A 410 -11.33 -41.23 58.87
C ARG A 410 -11.24 -41.97 57.51
N SER A 411 -10.14 -42.61 57.10
CA SER A 411 -8.72 -42.73 57.54
C SER A 411 -7.95 -43.53 56.44
N ALA A 412 -6.61 -43.58 56.30
CA ALA A 412 -5.47 -43.22 57.18
C ALA A 412 -4.19 -42.85 56.36
N MET A 413 -3.05 -42.67 57.07
CA MET A 413 -1.63 -42.76 56.68
C MET A 413 -1.21 -42.69 55.19
N ASP A 414 -0.44 -41.65 54.81
CA ASP A 414 1.01 -41.82 54.50
C ASP A 414 1.83 -40.50 54.59
N ALA A 415 3.14 -40.61 54.37
CA ALA A 415 4.26 -39.70 54.65
C ALA A 415 4.10 -38.18 54.39
N LYS A 416 4.67 -37.40 55.32
CA LYS A 416 5.07 -35.99 55.08
C LYS A 416 6.43 -35.94 54.39
N SER A 417 6.54 -35.19 53.30
CA SER A 417 7.82 -34.65 52.82
C SER A 417 7.98 -33.19 53.27
N MET A 418 9.13 -32.86 53.84
CA MET A 418 9.59 -31.49 54.06
C MET A 418 10.71 -31.21 53.06
N ALA A 419 10.52 -30.22 52.18
CA ALA A 419 11.59 -29.60 51.42
C ALA A 419 11.48 -28.08 51.59
N PRO A 420 12.57 -27.37 51.97
CA PRO A 420 12.53 -25.94 52.24
C PRO A 420 12.60 -25.11 50.96
N THR A 421 11.74 -24.10 50.85
CA THR A 421 11.84 -23.07 49.82
C THR A 421 12.97 -22.08 50.14
N THR A 422 14.11 -22.24 49.47
CA THR A 422 15.14 -21.19 49.39
C THR A 422 14.97 -20.40 48.09
N MET A 423 14.87 -19.08 48.21
CA MET A 423 14.68 -18.17 47.08
C MET A 423 15.98 -18.06 46.25
N THR A 424 15.88 -18.26 44.94
CA THR A 424 16.82 -17.73 43.95
C THR A 424 16.10 -16.72 43.08
N ALA A 425 16.70 -15.54 42.92
CA ALA A 425 16.13 -14.46 42.12
C ALA A 425 16.23 -14.79 40.62
N PRO A 426 15.25 -14.38 39.79
CA PRO A 426 15.38 -14.49 38.35
C PRO A 426 16.41 -13.47 37.85
N VAL A 427 17.59 -13.96 37.46
CA VAL A 427 18.51 -13.20 36.62
C VAL A 427 17.82 -12.94 35.28
N ALA A 428 17.93 -11.71 34.78
CA ALA A 428 17.20 -11.26 33.59
C ALA A 428 17.58 -12.06 32.34
N GLN A 429 16.67 -12.94 31.88
CA GLN A 429 16.72 -13.48 30.52
C GLN A 429 16.08 -12.50 29.53
N GLY A 430 16.78 -12.28 28.41
CA GLY A 430 16.21 -11.65 27.22
C GLY A 430 15.19 -12.58 26.53
N PRO A 431 14.46 -12.08 25.51
CA PRO A 431 13.45 -12.86 24.80
C PRO A 431 14.06 -14.04 24.04
N GLY A 432 13.28 -15.11 23.91
CA GLY A 432 13.73 -16.40 23.40
C GLY A 432 14.26 -16.38 21.96
N ASP A 433 15.48 -16.88 21.82
CA ASP A 433 16.02 -17.46 20.60
C ASP A 433 15.54 -18.91 20.49
N TYR A 434 15.06 -19.33 19.32
CA TYR A 434 14.46 -20.65 19.07
C TYR A 434 15.50 -21.70 18.66
N GLY A 435 16.59 -21.82 19.43
CA GLY A 435 17.52 -22.94 19.34
C GLY A 435 18.29 -23.07 18.01
N LEU A 436 18.49 -21.97 17.28
CA LEU A 436 19.33 -21.92 16.08
C LEU A 436 20.56 -21.04 16.34
N GLY A 437 21.64 -21.68 16.80
CA GLY A 437 22.84 -21.01 17.30
C GLY A 437 23.49 -20.03 16.31
N ALA A 438 24.20 -19.03 16.85
CA ALA A 438 24.73 -17.88 16.14
C ALA A 438 25.97 -18.14 15.25
N LYS A 439 25.91 -19.14 14.36
CA LYS A 439 26.87 -19.34 13.26
C LYS A 439 26.28 -18.84 11.93
N GLY A 440 26.55 -17.57 11.60
CA GLY A 440 26.25 -17.02 10.27
C GLY A 440 26.25 -15.49 10.16
N ASP A 441 25.92 -14.77 11.24
CA ASP A 441 25.57 -13.35 11.15
C ASP A 441 26.77 -12.41 11.41
N GLU A 442 27.80 -12.45 10.54
CA GLU A 442 28.91 -11.48 10.53
C GLU A 442 28.47 -10.09 9.99
N ASN A 443 27.64 -9.39 10.74
CA ASN A 443 27.34 -7.98 10.46
C ASN A 443 28.51 -7.08 10.91
N LYS A 444 29.50 -6.92 10.00
CA LYS A 444 30.69 -6.04 10.15
C LYS A 444 30.31 -4.55 10.21
N GLY A 445 29.80 -4.10 11.34
CA GLY A 445 29.54 -2.69 11.63
C GLY A 445 30.84 -1.92 11.91
N VAL A 446 31.26 -1.05 10.99
CA VAL A 446 32.42 -0.16 11.20
C VAL A 446 32.04 0.98 12.14
N THR A 447 32.69 1.03 13.31
CA THR A 447 32.51 2.11 14.28
C THR A 447 33.26 3.37 13.85
N TYR A 448 32.55 4.50 13.74
CA TYR A 448 33.16 5.82 13.62
C TYR A 448 33.14 6.53 14.98
N TYR A 449 34.30 7.05 15.39
CA TYR A 449 34.46 7.86 16.59
C TYR A 449 33.90 9.28 16.35
N ASP A 450 32.89 9.71 17.12
CA ASP A 450 32.42 11.11 17.15
C ASP A 450 32.67 11.71 18.53
N THR A 451 33.46 12.79 18.58
CA THR A 451 34.02 13.36 19.80
C THR A 451 33.08 14.31 20.56
N GLU A 452 31.88 14.59 20.04
CA GLU A 452 30.88 15.45 20.71
C GLU A 452 29.78 14.69 21.50
N SER A 453 29.81 13.35 21.62
CA SER A 453 28.69 12.60 22.27
C SER A 453 29.06 11.38 23.13
N GLY A 454 30.31 11.22 23.55
CA GLY A 454 30.63 10.24 24.60
C GLY A 454 30.50 8.76 24.22
N GLY A 455 30.67 8.43 22.93
CA GLY A 455 31.11 7.10 22.49
C GLY A 455 30.08 5.96 22.37
N ASN A 456 28.85 6.08 22.89
CA ASN A 456 27.90 4.95 22.95
C ASN A 456 26.61 5.17 22.12
N ALA A 457 26.74 5.11 20.79
CA ALA A 457 25.60 5.02 19.87
C ALA A 457 25.84 3.92 18.83
N VAL A 458 25.29 2.73 19.07
CA VAL A 458 25.26 1.65 18.07
C VAL A 458 24.21 2.02 17.01
N VAL A 459 24.68 2.31 15.79
CA VAL A 459 23.81 2.54 14.63
C VAL A 459 23.67 1.21 13.88
N THR A 460 22.51 0.57 14.02
CA THR A 460 22.14 -0.60 13.24
C THR A 460 21.66 -0.17 11.85
N GLU A 461 22.34 -0.61 10.79
CA GLU A 461 21.79 -0.44 9.43
C GLU A 461 20.66 -1.45 9.18
N SER A 462 19.55 -0.97 8.63
CA SER A 462 18.40 -1.79 8.23
C SER A 462 18.23 -1.78 6.71
N PRO A 463 17.79 -2.88 6.07
CA PRO A 463 17.59 -2.93 4.63
C PRO A 463 16.49 -1.95 4.18
N ILE A 464 16.88 -0.91 3.45
CA ILE A 464 15.94 0.09 2.92
C ILE A 464 15.20 -0.42 1.67
N ASN A 465 13.87 -0.30 1.69
CA ASN A 465 12.98 -0.68 0.58
C ASN A 465 13.36 0.00 -0.75
N ALA A 466 13.12 -0.69 -1.87
CA ALA A 466 13.45 -0.19 -3.21
C ALA A 466 12.80 1.18 -3.53
N SER A 467 11.56 1.41 -3.09
CA SER A 467 10.88 2.70 -3.19
C SER A 467 11.62 3.82 -2.43
N ARG A 468 12.12 3.52 -1.23
CA ARG A 468 12.94 4.45 -0.43
C ARG A 468 14.28 4.72 -1.11
N LYS A 469 14.94 3.69 -1.69
CA LYS A 469 16.17 3.86 -2.48
C LYS A 469 15.96 4.81 -3.68
N MET A 470 14.90 4.61 -4.46
CA MET A 470 14.57 5.47 -5.60
C MET A 470 14.24 6.91 -5.19
N TRP A 471 13.42 7.10 -4.14
CA TRP A 471 13.09 8.43 -3.62
C TRP A 471 14.33 9.17 -3.10
N VAL A 472 15.18 8.51 -2.31
CA VAL A 472 16.42 9.09 -1.80
C VAL A 472 17.35 9.45 -2.97
N GLY A 473 17.49 8.58 -3.98
CA GLY A 473 18.25 8.86 -5.20
C GLY A 473 17.75 10.09 -5.96
N PHE A 474 16.43 10.21 -6.14
CA PHE A 474 15.81 11.39 -6.75
C PHE A 474 16.05 12.67 -5.94
N VAL A 475 15.88 12.61 -4.61
CA VAL A 475 16.11 13.76 -3.72
C VAL A 475 17.57 14.23 -3.77
N TRP A 476 18.53 13.30 -3.85
CA TRP A 476 19.94 13.64 -4.07
C TRP A 476 20.20 14.22 -5.46
N ALA A 477 19.58 13.68 -6.51
CA ALA A 477 19.70 14.21 -7.88
C ALA A 477 19.15 15.63 -8.02
N VAL A 478 18.07 15.98 -7.31
CA VAL A 478 17.51 17.35 -7.31
C VAL A 478 18.32 18.32 -6.43
N THR A 479 18.88 17.85 -5.31
CA THR A 479 19.60 18.69 -4.34
C THR A 479 21.13 18.62 -4.45
N PHE A 480 21.67 18.08 -5.55
CA PHE A 480 23.11 17.86 -5.76
C PHE A 480 23.95 19.13 -5.63
N TRP A 481 23.41 20.26 -6.10
CA TRP A 481 24.03 21.60 -6.06
C TRP A 481 24.05 22.24 -4.67
N ILE A 482 23.39 21.62 -3.67
CA ILE A 482 23.46 22.01 -2.26
C ILE A 482 24.29 20.95 -1.52
N PRO A 483 25.63 21.11 -1.41
CA PRO A 483 26.48 20.09 -0.84
C PRO A 483 26.36 20.06 0.70
N SER A 484 26.48 18.86 1.28
CA SER A 484 26.28 18.63 2.73
C SER A 484 27.18 19.45 3.69
N PRO A 485 28.39 19.94 3.32
CA PRO A 485 29.14 20.90 4.13
C PRO A 485 28.44 22.26 4.29
N LEU A 486 27.75 22.75 3.25
CA LEU A 486 27.01 24.02 3.30
C LEU A 486 25.88 23.95 4.33
N LEU A 487 25.12 22.84 4.34
CA LEU A 487 24.07 22.59 5.34
C LEU A 487 24.62 22.41 6.77
N LYS A 488 25.83 21.84 6.91
CA LYS A 488 26.50 21.68 8.22
C LYS A 488 26.98 23.02 8.79
N TRP A 489 27.63 23.86 7.97
CA TRP A 489 28.22 25.14 8.40
C TRP A 489 27.24 26.31 8.40
N VAL A 490 26.53 26.53 7.30
CA VAL A 490 25.60 27.68 7.15
C VAL A 490 24.25 27.35 7.79
N GLY A 491 23.70 26.15 7.51
CA GLY A 491 22.41 25.71 8.07
C GLY A 491 22.45 25.26 9.53
N ARG A 492 23.64 25.14 10.14
CA ARG A 492 23.87 24.57 11.50
C ARG A 492 23.29 23.15 11.71
N MET A 493 22.96 22.43 10.63
CA MET A 493 22.38 21.07 10.69
C MET A 493 23.52 20.05 10.87
N LYS A 494 23.99 19.88 12.11
CA LYS A 494 25.10 18.96 12.45
C LYS A 494 24.78 17.49 12.10
N ARG A 495 23.57 17.02 12.40
CA ARG A 495 23.18 15.60 12.28
C ARG A 495 22.83 15.19 10.83
N PRO A 496 23.03 13.93 10.41
CA PRO A 496 22.74 13.46 9.04
C PRO A 496 21.24 13.30 8.74
N ASP A 497 20.47 12.79 9.69
CA ASP A 497 19.00 12.64 9.67
C ASP A 497 18.28 13.97 9.36
N VAL A 498 18.62 15.03 10.10
CA VAL A 498 18.06 16.38 9.95
C VAL A 498 18.36 16.94 8.55
N ARG A 499 19.57 16.70 8.02
CA ARG A 499 19.96 17.13 6.66
C ARG A 499 19.18 16.38 5.59
N MET A 500 18.94 15.07 5.76
CA MET A 500 18.12 14.30 4.81
C MET A 500 16.66 14.76 4.83
N ALA A 501 16.07 14.92 6.02
CA ALA A 501 14.70 15.43 6.18
C ALA A 501 14.53 16.85 5.60
N TRP A 502 15.55 17.71 5.69
CA TRP A 502 15.55 19.02 5.04
C TRP A 502 15.57 18.91 3.51
N ARG A 503 16.42 18.04 2.93
CA ARG A 503 16.45 17.81 1.47
C ARG A 503 15.10 17.30 0.96
N GLU A 504 14.48 16.35 1.65
CA GLU A 504 13.15 15.82 1.28
C GLU A 504 12.08 16.94 1.27
N LYS A 505 12.03 17.77 2.31
CA LYS A 505 11.10 18.90 2.38
C LYS A 505 11.36 19.95 1.29
N PHE A 506 12.62 20.25 0.97
CA PHE A 506 12.96 21.16 -0.12
C PHE A 506 12.48 20.65 -1.48
N VAL A 507 12.66 19.34 -1.75
CA VAL A 507 12.20 18.71 -3.00
C VAL A 507 10.67 18.72 -3.11
N LEU A 508 9.95 18.48 -2.00
CA LEU A 508 8.48 18.60 -1.98
C LEU A 508 8.02 20.03 -2.31
N VAL A 509 8.66 21.07 -1.72
CA VAL A 509 8.35 22.47 -2.04
C VAL A 509 8.66 22.79 -3.51
N LEU A 510 9.78 22.29 -4.05
CA LEU A 510 10.13 22.49 -5.46
C LEU A 510 9.11 21.83 -6.40
N LEU A 511 8.65 20.61 -6.09
CA LEU A 511 7.61 19.92 -6.87
C LEU A 511 6.28 20.68 -6.83
N ILE A 512 5.88 21.22 -5.67
CA ILE A 512 4.69 22.07 -5.54
C ILE A 512 4.82 23.32 -6.43
N LEU A 513 5.97 23.99 -6.42
CA LEU A 513 6.22 25.16 -7.28
C LEU A 513 6.22 24.79 -8.77
N LEU A 514 6.79 23.64 -9.15
CA LEU A 514 6.80 23.16 -10.54
C LEU A 514 5.38 22.85 -11.02
N LEU A 515 4.57 22.15 -10.22
CA LEU A 515 3.17 21.84 -10.56
C LEU A 515 2.33 23.10 -10.70
N ASN A 516 2.46 24.08 -9.79
CA ASN A 516 1.80 25.38 -9.92
C ASN A 516 2.29 26.13 -11.18
N GLY A 517 3.59 26.12 -11.47
CA GLY A 517 4.16 26.69 -12.68
C GLY A 517 3.63 26.03 -13.97
N ALA A 518 3.44 24.71 -13.97
CA ALA A 518 2.86 23.96 -15.09
C ALA A 518 1.37 24.33 -15.31
N ILE A 519 0.60 24.54 -14.24
CA ILE A 519 -0.79 25.03 -14.33
C ILE A 519 -0.82 26.46 -14.91
N VAL A 520 0.04 27.36 -14.44
CA VAL A 520 0.14 28.74 -14.99
C VAL A 520 0.56 28.73 -16.45
N PHE A 521 1.52 27.88 -16.83
CA PHE A 521 1.92 27.66 -18.22
C PHE A 521 0.75 27.16 -19.08
N TYR A 522 -0.03 26.20 -18.59
CA TYR A 522 -1.20 25.67 -19.29
C TYR A 522 -2.27 26.76 -19.53
N ILE A 523 -2.57 27.57 -18.50
CA ILE A 523 -3.60 28.62 -18.61
C ILE A 523 -3.16 29.75 -19.56
N VAL A 524 -1.90 30.22 -19.46
CA VAL A 524 -1.46 31.48 -20.11
C VAL A 524 -0.68 31.25 -21.41
N ALA A 525 0.20 30.25 -21.46
CA ALA A 525 1.15 30.07 -22.55
C ALA A 525 0.70 29.01 -23.56
N PHE A 526 0.09 27.92 -23.11
CA PHE A 526 -0.32 26.80 -23.99
C PHE A 526 -1.36 27.24 -25.04
N GLY A 527 -2.35 28.05 -24.67
CA GLY A 527 -3.31 28.62 -25.62
C GLY A 527 -2.67 29.48 -26.72
N LYS A 528 -1.61 30.24 -26.40
CA LYS A 528 -0.84 31.05 -27.37
C LYS A 528 0.07 30.21 -28.27
N LEU A 529 0.57 29.07 -27.76
CA LEU A 529 1.37 28.11 -28.52
C LEU A 529 0.50 27.34 -29.54
N LEU A 530 -0.72 26.98 -29.13
CA LEU A 530 -1.64 26.18 -29.94
C LEU A 530 -2.30 26.98 -31.09
N CYS A 531 -2.48 28.29 -30.90
CA CYS A 531 -3.11 29.20 -31.86
C CYS A 531 -2.22 30.45 -32.12
N PRO A 532 -1.11 30.31 -32.88
CA PRO A 532 -0.20 31.42 -33.15
C PRO A 532 -0.88 32.52 -33.97
N ASN A 533 -0.55 33.78 -33.68
CA ASN A 533 -1.10 34.98 -34.32
C ASN A 533 -2.62 35.24 -34.12
N LYS A 534 -3.28 34.63 -33.11
CA LYS A 534 -4.67 34.97 -32.69
C LYS A 534 -4.89 36.49 -32.54
N ASP A 535 -3.85 37.22 -32.12
CA ASP A 535 -3.85 38.67 -31.86
C ASP A 535 -3.61 39.56 -33.11
N LYS A 536 -3.41 38.98 -34.31
CA LYS A 536 -3.15 39.71 -35.58
C LYS A 536 -4.28 39.57 -36.60
N VAL A 537 -5.47 39.29 -36.10
CA VAL A 537 -6.63 38.88 -36.88
C VAL A 537 -7.86 39.58 -36.33
N TRP A 538 -8.62 40.20 -37.21
CA TRP A 538 -9.71 41.10 -36.85
C TRP A 538 -10.93 40.80 -37.72
N SER A 539 -12.11 40.74 -37.12
CA SER A 539 -13.38 40.74 -37.85
C SER A 539 -13.87 42.17 -38.11
N ARG A 540 -14.74 42.38 -39.11
CA ARG A 540 -15.28 43.71 -39.44
C ARG A 540 -15.97 44.41 -38.25
N LYS A 541 -16.55 43.63 -37.31
CA LYS A 541 -17.15 44.15 -36.06
C LYS A 541 -16.13 44.54 -34.99
N GLU A 542 -14.95 43.94 -35.00
CA GLU A 542 -13.84 44.35 -34.12
C GLU A 542 -13.23 45.65 -34.69
N VAL A 543 -12.94 45.71 -36.00
CA VAL A 543 -12.43 46.92 -36.68
C VAL A 543 -13.34 48.13 -36.45
N SER A 544 -14.67 47.97 -36.57
CA SER A 544 -15.62 49.07 -36.40
C SER A 544 -15.72 49.63 -34.96
N GLN A 545 -15.07 49.01 -33.97
CA GLN A 545 -14.99 49.53 -32.59
C GLN A 545 -13.76 50.44 -32.37
N HIS A 546 -12.76 50.36 -33.25
CA HIS A 546 -11.52 51.15 -33.20
C HIS A 546 -11.72 52.53 -33.86
N GLN A 547 -12.52 53.35 -33.18
CA GLN A 547 -12.88 54.73 -33.58
C GLN A 547 -12.15 55.80 -32.74
N GLY A 548 -11.04 55.44 -32.09
CA GLY A 548 -10.32 56.32 -31.15
C GLY A 548 -9.20 57.13 -31.81
N GLU A 549 -8.89 58.31 -31.27
CA GLU A 549 -7.81 59.16 -31.81
C GLU A 549 -6.41 58.50 -31.76
N ASN A 550 -6.20 57.57 -30.83
CA ASN A 550 -4.98 56.78 -30.68
C ASN A 550 -5.21 55.30 -31.01
N ASP A 551 -6.36 54.98 -31.60
CA ASP A 551 -6.87 53.63 -31.84
C ASP A 551 -7.81 53.68 -33.06
N TYR A 552 -7.24 54.05 -34.21
CA TYR A 552 -7.91 54.30 -35.48
C TYR A 552 -7.53 53.17 -36.43
N TYR A 553 -8.43 52.21 -36.64
CA TYR A 553 -8.23 51.13 -37.62
C TYR A 553 -9.17 51.26 -38.82
N VAL A 554 -8.72 50.79 -39.98
CA VAL A 554 -9.55 50.66 -41.20
C VAL A 554 -9.25 49.32 -41.89
N SER A 555 -10.23 48.79 -42.63
CA SER A 555 -10.00 47.68 -43.56
C SER A 555 -9.81 48.17 -44.99
N HIS A 556 -8.93 47.51 -45.74
CA HIS A 556 -8.80 47.65 -47.19
C HIS A 556 -8.35 46.31 -47.80
N HIS A 557 -9.09 45.79 -48.78
CA HIS A 557 -8.94 44.49 -49.45
C HIS A 557 -8.42 43.38 -48.52
N GLY A 558 -9.25 43.00 -47.56
CA GLY A 558 -8.98 41.88 -46.65
C GLY A 558 -7.80 42.07 -45.68
N SER A 559 -7.20 43.26 -45.59
CA SER A 559 -6.18 43.63 -44.61
C SER A 559 -6.66 44.73 -43.67
N VAL A 560 -6.16 44.76 -42.45
CA VAL A 560 -6.47 45.79 -41.45
C VAL A 560 -5.24 46.63 -41.15
N TYR A 561 -5.44 47.95 -41.11
CA TYR A 561 -4.39 48.96 -41.02
C TYR A 561 -4.59 49.88 -39.83
N ASP A 562 -3.49 50.21 -39.14
CA ASP A 562 -3.45 51.09 -37.98
C ASP A 562 -2.99 52.48 -38.40
N LEU A 563 -3.95 53.36 -38.69
CA LEU A 563 -3.70 54.71 -39.18
C LEU A 563 -3.64 55.76 -38.05
N SER A 564 -3.58 55.34 -36.77
CA SER A 564 -3.56 56.20 -35.58
C SER A 564 -2.47 57.28 -35.56
N SER A 565 -1.39 57.07 -36.33
CA SER A 565 -0.30 58.03 -36.55
C SER A 565 -0.30 58.68 -37.94
N PHE A 566 -1.07 58.14 -38.89
CA PHE A 566 -1.15 58.59 -40.28
C PHE A 566 -2.24 59.66 -40.45
N TRP A 567 -3.44 59.46 -39.88
CA TRP A 567 -4.59 60.37 -40.06
C TRP A 567 -4.30 61.80 -39.57
N LYS A 568 -3.40 61.95 -38.59
CA LYS A 568 -2.96 63.23 -38.00
C LYS A 568 -2.00 64.02 -38.89
N LYS A 569 -1.45 63.40 -39.95
CA LYS A 569 -0.54 64.05 -40.90
C LYS A 569 -1.33 64.49 -42.12
N GLN A 570 -1.01 65.67 -42.68
CA GLN A 570 -1.51 66.03 -43.99
C GLN A 570 -0.90 65.07 -45.03
N HIS A 571 -1.76 64.29 -45.67
CA HIS A 571 -1.39 63.27 -46.64
C HIS A 571 -2.07 63.47 -48.01
N SER A 572 -2.99 64.44 -48.12
CA SER A 572 -3.47 64.92 -49.42
C SER A 572 -2.50 65.95 -50.02
N ASP A 573 -2.29 65.86 -51.32
CA ASP A 573 -1.59 66.86 -52.15
C ASP A 573 -2.56 67.78 -52.91
N SER A 574 -3.87 67.66 -52.67
CA SER A 574 -4.91 68.60 -53.11
C SER A 574 -5.05 69.79 -52.14
N ASN A 575 -5.91 70.74 -52.46
CA ASN A 575 -6.32 71.82 -51.55
C ASN A 575 -7.20 71.33 -50.37
N THR A 576 -7.42 70.02 -50.24
CA THR A 576 -8.21 69.43 -49.15
C THR A 576 -7.32 69.10 -47.95
N GLU A 577 -7.53 69.80 -46.83
CA GLU A 577 -6.88 69.47 -45.57
C GLU A 577 -7.54 68.27 -44.87
N ALA A 578 -6.72 67.36 -44.35
CA ALA A 578 -7.09 66.25 -43.49
C ALA A 578 -7.41 66.74 -42.06
N THR A 579 -8.60 67.33 -41.89
CA THR A 579 -9.06 67.80 -40.58
C THR A 579 -9.55 66.64 -39.71
N ARG A 580 -9.49 66.81 -38.38
CA ARG A 580 -9.97 65.81 -37.40
C ARG A 580 -11.41 65.37 -37.65
N GLU A 581 -12.29 66.31 -37.95
CA GLU A 581 -13.72 66.04 -38.18
C GLU A 581 -13.96 65.14 -39.40
N ARG A 582 -13.19 65.34 -40.48
CA ARG A 582 -13.23 64.48 -41.67
C ARG A 582 -12.66 63.10 -41.38
N MET A 583 -11.43 63.04 -40.89
CA MET A 583 -10.75 61.76 -40.68
C MET A 583 -11.49 60.87 -39.67
N MET A 584 -11.97 61.41 -38.55
CA MET A 584 -12.64 60.60 -37.52
C MET A 584 -13.96 59.96 -38.00
N GLY A 585 -14.61 60.50 -39.05
CA GLY A 585 -15.78 59.84 -39.69
C GLY A 585 -15.42 58.53 -40.40
N MET A 586 -14.18 58.41 -40.88
CA MET A 586 -13.66 57.22 -41.57
C MET A 586 -12.98 56.21 -40.61
N ALA A 587 -13.06 56.41 -39.30
CA ALA A 587 -12.48 55.50 -38.32
C ALA A 587 -13.36 54.24 -38.15
N GLY A 588 -12.76 53.05 -38.25
CA GLY A 588 -13.48 51.77 -38.24
C GLY A 588 -14.24 51.47 -39.53
N ALA A 589 -14.07 52.28 -40.58
CA ALA A 589 -14.73 52.12 -41.88
C ALA A 589 -14.00 51.10 -42.79
N ASP A 590 -14.73 50.63 -43.80
CA ASP A 590 -14.21 49.77 -44.87
C ASP A 590 -13.88 50.65 -46.09
N MET A 591 -12.63 50.62 -46.55
CA MET A 591 -12.12 51.55 -47.58
C MET A 591 -12.27 51.02 -49.01
N ASP A 592 -12.61 49.74 -49.18
CA ASP A 592 -12.81 49.08 -50.48
C ASP A 592 -13.68 49.88 -51.47
N PRO A 593 -14.88 50.38 -51.10
CA PRO A 593 -15.72 51.12 -52.05
C PRO A 593 -15.27 52.58 -52.24
N TYR A 594 -14.33 53.08 -51.43
CA TYR A 594 -13.78 54.45 -51.53
C TYR A 594 -12.51 54.50 -52.39
N ILE A 595 -11.67 53.47 -52.37
CA ILE A 595 -10.34 53.45 -53.04
C ILE A 595 -10.24 52.24 -53.98
N VAL A 596 -10.96 52.29 -55.09
CA VAL A 596 -11.01 51.19 -56.07
C VAL A 596 -9.81 51.22 -57.03
N PRO A 597 -9.06 50.11 -57.22
CA PRO A 597 -8.00 50.04 -58.21
C PRO A 597 -8.52 50.16 -59.66
N PRO A 598 -7.77 50.79 -60.58
CA PRO A 598 -8.10 50.75 -62.01
C PRO A 598 -8.14 49.31 -62.53
N LEU A 599 -9.28 48.90 -63.11
CA LEU A 599 -9.54 47.50 -63.48
C LEU A 599 -8.44 46.89 -64.38
N TYR A 600 -7.94 47.68 -65.34
CA TYR A 600 -6.88 47.24 -66.25
C TYR A 600 -5.50 47.06 -65.57
N LEU A 601 -5.25 47.71 -64.44
CA LEU A 601 -4.04 47.50 -63.63
C LEU A 601 -4.20 46.36 -62.63
N ALA A 602 -5.41 46.15 -62.09
CA ALA A 602 -5.71 45.01 -61.24
C ALA A 602 -5.67 43.67 -62.02
N CYS A 603 -6.15 43.69 -63.28
CA CYS A 603 -6.36 42.50 -64.12
C CYS A 603 -5.62 42.59 -65.47
N PRO A 604 -4.27 42.79 -65.49
CA PRO A 604 -3.51 43.20 -66.67
C PRO A 604 -3.45 42.15 -67.80
N ASN A 605 -3.63 40.88 -67.46
CA ASN A 605 -3.63 39.77 -68.43
C ASN A 605 -5.04 39.45 -68.99
N LEU A 606 -6.10 40.06 -68.44
CA LEU A 606 -7.49 39.85 -68.84
C LEU A 606 -8.07 41.09 -69.54
N ILE A 607 -7.68 42.30 -69.10
CA ILE A 607 -8.13 43.57 -69.66
C ILE A 607 -6.96 44.23 -70.38
N PRO A 608 -6.94 44.28 -71.73
CA PRO A 608 -5.86 44.93 -72.46
C PRO A 608 -5.89 46.45 -72.24
N ASP A 609 -4.72 47.06 -72.11
CA ASP A 609 -4.59 48.51 -71.93
C ASP A 609 -5.01 49.28 -73.19
N THR A 610 -6.23 49.81 -73.17
CA THR A 610 -6.81 50.65 -74.22
C THR A 610 -7.55 51.82 -73.61
N ILE A 611 -7.70 52.92 -74.35
CA ILE A 611 -8.37 54.16 -73.87
C ILE A 611 -9.78 53.86 -73.33
N ASN A 612 -10.53 52.98 -73.99
CA ASN A 612 -11.87 52.59 -73.56
C ASN A 612 -11.85 51.72 -72.29
N ASN A 613 -10.83 50.88 -72.11
CA ASN A 613 -10.70 50.00 -70.95
C ASN A 613 -10.26 50.74 -69.68
N ARG A 614 -9.49 51.82 -69.80
CA ARG A 614 -9.16 52.71 -68.68
C ARG A 614 -10.42 53.37 -68.07
N ALA A 615 -11.45 53.57 -68.88
CA ALA A 615 -12.73 54.17 -68.47
C ALA A 615 -13.73 53.20 -67.82
N MET A 616 -13.44 51.88 -67.73
CA MET A 616 -14.35 50.90 -67.13
C MET A 616 -14.33 50.93 -65.59
N GLU A 617 -15.49 50.84 -64.96
CA GLU A 617 -15.64 50.81 -63.49
C GLU A 617 -16.81 49.89 -63.11
N LEU A 618 -16.71 49.28 -61.93
CA LEU A 618 -17.77 48.44 -61.38
C LEU A 618 -18.79 49.32 -60.64
N SER A 619 -20.07 49.01 -60.82
CA SER A 619 -21.18 49.72 -60.20
C SER A 619 -21.53 49.11 -58.85
N SER A 620 -20.98 49.66 -57.77
CA SER A 620 -21.22 49.18 -56.41
C SER A 620 -22.67 49.39 -55.93
N ASN A 621 -23.06 48.75 -54.83
CA ASN A 621 -24.40 48.87 -54.24
C ASN A 621 -24.49 49.80 -53.02
N GLU A 622 -23.34 50.19 -52.45
CA GLU A 622 -23.30 51.00 -51.24
C GLU A 622 -23.36 52.50 -51.59
N THR A 623 -24.31 53.23 -50.99
CA THR A 623 -24.35 54.69 -51.07
C THR A 623 -23.23 55.27 -50.21
N LEU A 624 -22.15 55.71 -50.84
CA LEU A 624 -21.02 56.33 -50.16
C LEU A 624 -21.45 57.63 -49.47
N GLU A 625 -21.36 57.65 -48.14
CA GLU A 625 -21.77 58.81 -47.33
C GLU A 625 -20.78 59.97 -47.47
N ASP A 626 -19.48 59.67 -47.56
CA ASP A 626 -18.39 60.65 -47.61
C ASP A 626 -17.71 60.73 -48.99
N ALA A 627 -18.31 61.50 -49.90
CA ALA A 627 -17.80 61.68 -51.27
C ALA A 627 -16.38 62.29 -51.37
N TRP A 628 -15.87 62.91 -50.30
CA TRP A 628 -14.52 63.46 -50.21
C TRP A 628 -13.44 62.40 -49.92
N ALA A 629 -13.82 61.23 -49.39
CA ALA A 629 -12.92 60.12 -49.09
C ALA A 629 -12.66 59.21 -50.30
N ILE A 630 -13.38 59.41 -51.41
CA ILE A 630 -13.19 58.69 -52.68
C ILE A 630 -11.82 59.05 -53.26
N HIS A 631 -11.06 58.06 -53.72
CA HIS A 631 -9.77 58.27 -54.39
C HIS A 631 -9.68 57.44 -55.68
N LYS A 632 -9.73 58.12 -56.83
CA LYS A 632 -9.59 57.50 -58.16
C LYS A 632 -8.25 57.86 -58.80
N SER A 633 -7.57 56.88 -59.38
CA SER A 633 -6.27 57.06 -60.06
C SER A 633 -6.43 57.58 -61.49
N GLY A 634 -5.38 58.24 -61.99
CA GLY A 634 -5.20 58.57 -63.39
C GLY A 634 -6.12 59.66 -63.93
N SER A 635 -6.47 59.51 -65.22
CA SER A 635 -7.40 60.34 -65.98
C SER A 635 -8.83 60.43 -65.41
N ARG A 636 -9.12 59.69 -64.34
CA ARG A 636 -10.43 59.57 -63.68
C ARG A 636 -10.45 60.11 -62.25
N THR A 637 -9.40 60.81 -61.84
CA THR A 637 -9.33 61.42 -60.52
C THR A 637 -10.51 62.36 -60.26
N ASN A 638 -11.10 62.23 -59.07
CA ASN A 638 -12.11 63.13 -58.53
C ASN A 638 -11.51 64.44 -57.98
N LEU A 639 -10.19 64.50 -57.82
CA LEU A 639 -9.44 65.66 -57.31
C LEU A 639 -8.51 66.19 -58.40
N ALA A 640 -9.06 67.03 -59.29
CA ALA A 640 -8.35 67.58 -60.44
C ALA A 640 -7.16 68.50 -60.10
N ASP A 641 -6.98 68.86 -58.83
CA ASP A 641 -5.86 69.65 -58.31
C ASP A 641 -4.70 68.78 -57.79
N SER A 642 -4.95 67.55 -57.32
CA SER A 642 -3.89 66.58 -56.95
C SER A 642 -2.96 66.28 -58.13
N ASN A 643 -1.65 66.17 -57.87
CA ASN A 643 -0.66 65.74 -58.87
C ASN A 643 -0.31 64.25 -58.72
N ALA A 644 -0.45 63.69 -57.52
CA ALA A 644 -0.25 62.28 -57.24
C ALA A 644 -1.39 61.43 -57.83
N LEU A 645 -2.66 61.82 -57.65
CA LEU A 645 -3.81 61.04 -58.14
C LEU A 645 -3.94 61.08 -59.66
N LYS A 646 -3.41 62.09 -60.36
CA LYS A 646 -3.36 62.13 -61.83
C LYS A 646 -2.46 61.05 -62.45
N GLN A 647 -1.59 60.42 -61.65
CA GLN A 647 -0.76 59.31 -62.11
C GLN A 647 -1.64 58.05 -62.18
N GLU A 648 -1.74 57.44 -63.36
CA GLU A 648 -2.52 56.20 -63.57
C GLU A 648 -2.04 55.06 -62.65
N ASP A 649 -0.74 55.03 -62.34
CA ASP A 649 -0.05 54.05 -61.49
C ASP A 649 -0.03 54.41 -59.98
N TRP A 650 -0.77 55.44 -59.55
CA TRP A 650 -0.81 55.88 -58.14
C TRP A 650 -1.15 54.76 -57.17
N TYR A 651 -2.16 53.94 -57.49
CA TYR A 651 -2.61 52.86 -56.62
C TYR A 651 -1.50 51.80 -56.35
N PRO A 652 -0.91 51.14 -57.37
CA PRO A 652 0.15 50.16 -57.12
C PRO A 652 1.47 50.77 -56.63
N ASN A 653 1.85 51.98 -57.09
CA ASN A 653 3.19 52.53 -56.84
C ASN A 653 3.29 53.50 -55.65
N LYS A 654 2.17 54.06 -55.15
CA LYS A 654 2.16 54.94 -53.97
C LYS A 654 1.25 54.44 -52.85
N PHE A 655 0.00 54.10 -53.15
CA PHE A 655 -0.97 53.71 -52.13
C PHE A 655 -0.60 52.36 -51.46
N ILE A 656 -0.42 51.29 -52.24
CA ILE A 656 -0.06 49.96 -51.68
C ILE A 656 1.25 50.00 -50.84
N PRO A 657 2.36 50.62 -51.30
CA PRO A 657 3.59 50.70 -50.50
C PRO A 657 3.41 51.48 -49.19
N ALA A 658 2.72 52.62 -49.21
CA ALA A 658 2.46 53.41 -48.01
C ALA A 658 1.59 52.65 -47.00
N MET A 659 0.52 52.01 -47.46
CA MET A 659 -0.38 51.24 -46.58
C MET A 659 0.33 50.02 -45.95
N LYS A 660 1.30 49.40 -46.64
CA LYS A 660 2.09 48.27 -46.10
C LYS A 660 2.84 48.62 -44.81
N GLU A 661 3.26 49.87 -44.60
CA GLU A 661 3.91 50.32 -43.36
C GLU A 661 2.97 50.29 -42.14
N PHE A 662 1.66 50.48 -42.37
CA PHE A 662 0.63 50.54 -41.33
C PHE A 662 -0.14 49.22 -41.15
N ARG A 663 0.24 48.14 -41.84
CA ARG A 663 -0.50 46.87 -41.81
C ARG A 663 -0.41 46.18 -40.43
N LYS A 664 -1.57 46.00 -39.79
CA LYS A 664 -1.73 45.39 -38.46
C LYS A 664 -2.00 43.89 -38.54
N GLY A 665 -2.82 43.46 -39.50
CA GLY A 665 -3.33 42.08 -39.56
C GLY A 665 -4.16 41.79 -40.80
N ASP A 666 -4.75 40.59 -40.84
CA ASP A 666 -5.72 40.17 -41.86
C ASP A 666 -7.15 40.37 -41.33
N LEU A 667 -8.07 40.76 -42.23
CA LEU A 667 -9.51 40.78 -41.96
C LEU A 667 -10.05 39.35 -42.12
N VAL A 668 -10.89 38.90 -41.18
CA VAL A 668 -11.48 37.56 -41.22
C VAL A 668 -13.01 37.53 -41.14
N TRP A 669 -13.54 36.49 -41.77
CA TRP A 669 -14.96 36.16 -41.86
C TRP A 669 -15.23 34.78 -41.28
N GLU A 670 -16.31 34.62 -40.53
CA GLU A 670 -16.75 33.30 -40.08
C GLU A 670 -17.33 32.52 -41.28
N THR A 671 -16.97 31.25 -41.44
CA THR A 671 -17.49 30.39 -42.53
C THR A 671 -19.02 30.34 -42.57
N LYS A 672 -19.67 30.45 -41.39
CA LYS A 672 -21.12 30.57 -41.29
C LYS A 672 -21.63 31.84 -41.97
N THR A 673 -21.00 32.99 -41.72
CA THR A 673 -21.37 34.27 -42.34
C THR A 673 -21.20 34.21 -43.86
N ILE A 674 -20.07 33.67 -44.36
CA ILE A 674 -19.83 33.53 -45.80
C ILE A 674 -20.94 32.73 -46.47
N LYS A 675 -21.34 31.61 -45.84
CA LYS A 675 -22.43 30.77 -46.31
C LYS A 675 -23.79 31.49 -46.28
N GLN A 676 -24.10 32.24 -45.22
CA GLN A 676 -25.34 33.01 -45.11
C GLN A 676 -25.42 34.17 -46.11
N GLU A 677 -24.34 34.91 -46.33
CA GLU A 677 -24.30 35.99 -47.34
C GLU A 677 -24.51 35.41 -48.76
N GLY A 678 -23.99 34.20 -49.03
CA GLY A 678 -24.25 33.47 -50.28
C GLY A 678 -25.68 32.98 -50.45
N GLU A 679 -26.19 32.18 -49.49
CA GLU A 679 -27.50 31.51 -49.60
C GLU A 679 -28.69 32.44 -49.31
N ASP A 680 -28.62 33.29 -48.26
CA ASP A 680 -29.75 34.10 -47.80
C ASP A 680 -29.83 35.46 -48.51
N PHE A 681 -28.67 36.07 -48.84
CA PHE A 681 -28.58 37.43 -49.38
C PHE A 681 -28.17 37.52 -50.86
N ASN A 682 -27.94 36.39 -51.53
CA ASN A 682 -27.47 36.30 -52.92
C ASN A 682 -26.18 37.11 -53.20
N ARG A 683 -25.32 37.32 -52.19
CA ARG A 683 -23.98 37.87 -52.44
C ARG A 683 -23.13 36.80 -53.09
N MET A 684 -22.41 37.18 -54.14
CA MET A 684 -21.59 36.25 -54.93
C MET A 684 -20.22 36.05 -54.27
N TRP A 685 -20.26 35.67 -52.99
CA TRP A 685 -19.12 35.36 -52.14
C TRP A 685 -18.72 33.90 -52.31
N PHE A 686 -17.43 33.62 -52.32
CA PHE A 686 -16.91 32.25 -52.34
C PHE A 686 -15.52 32.20 -51.69
N THR A 687 -15.08 31.00 -51.32
CA THR A 687 -13.69 30.80 -50.86
C THR A 687 -12.86 30.03 -51.88
N LEU A 688 -11.55 30.28 -51.86
CA LEU A 688 -10.53 29.42 -52.45
C LEU A 688 -9.56 29.08 -51.32
N GLY A 689 -9.86 27.99 -50.62
CA GLY A 689 -9.20 27.62 -49.36
C GLY A 689 -9.42 28.67 -48.28
N ASP A 690 -8.33 29.21 -47.72
CA ASP A 690 -8.41 30.19 -46.62
C ASP A 690 -8.77 31.62 -47.07
N LYS A 691 -8.85 31.92 -48.38
CA LYS A 691 -9.13 33.27 -48.93
C LYS A 691 -10.60 33.41 -49.34
N VAL A 692 -11.18 34.57 -49.06
CA VAL A 692 -12.58 34.93 -49.37
C VAL A 692 -12.61 36.02 -50.43
N TYR A 693 -13.46 35.86 -51.44
CA TYR A 693 -13.64 36.80 -52.55
C TYR A 693 -15.11 37.18 -52.74
N ASP A 694 -15.36 38.40 -53.24
CA ASP A 694 -16.69 38.92 -53.56
C ASP A 694 -16.78 39.32 -55.04
N LEU A 695 -17.67 38.70 -55.81
CA LEU A 695 -17.97 39.07 -57.20
C LEU A 695 -19.34 39.77 -57.38
N THR A 696 -19.98 40.21 -56.30
CA THR A 696 -21.33 40.81 -56.34
C THR A 696 -21.37 42.05 -57.25
N ASP A 697 -20.39 42.96 -57.11
CA ASP A 697 -20.29 44.16 -57.94
C ASP A 697 -19.94 43.84 -59.41
N TYR A 698 -19.22 42.75 -59.68
CA TYR A 698 -18.94 42.28 -61.03
C TYR A 698 -20.22 41.83 -61.73
N PHE A 699 -21.01 40.95 -61.09
CA PHE A 699 -22.27 40.46 -61.65
C PHE A 699 -23.30 41.58 -61.81
N LYS A 700 -23.44 42.46 -60.81
CA LYS A 700 -24.29 43.64 -60.91
C LYS A 700 -23.92 44.54 -62.10
N THR A 701 -22.63 44.75 -62.34
CA THR A 701 -22.16 45.57 -63.47
C THR A 701 -22.45 44.90 -64.81
N LEU A 702 -22.29 43.58 -64.92
CA LEU A 702 -22.67 42.82 -66.12
C LEU A 702 -24.17 42.96 -66.44
N ASP A 703 -25.03 42.82 -65.43
CA ASP A 703 -26.48 42.94 -65.60
C ASP A 703 -26.88 44.37 -66.00
N MET A 704 -26.32 45.40 -65.35
CA MET A 704 -26.56 46.81 -65.69
C MET A 704 -26.09 47.18 -67.11
N MET A 705 -24.98 46.59 -67.56
CA MET A 705 -24.39 46.84 -68.88
C MET A 705 -24.88 45.86 -69.97
N ASN A 706 -25.99 45.15 -69.74
CA ASN A 706 -26.60 44.18 -70.67
C ASN A 706 -25.59 43.13 -71.21
N ASN A 707 -24.71 42.61 -70.35
CA ASN A 707 -23.65 41.64 -70.69
C ASN A 707 -22.72 42.10 -71.84
N PHE A 708 -22.40 43.40 -71.89
CA PHE A 708 -21.49 43.93 -72.90
C PHE A 708 -20.08 43.31 -72.79
N GLN A 709 -19.56 42.82 -73.92
CA GLN A 709 -18.31 42.03 -73.99
C GLN A 709 -17.10 42.69 -73.30
N GLN A 710 -17.06 44.03 -73.25
CA GLN A 710 -15.98 44.78 -72.60
C GLN A 710 -15.91 44.55 -71.07
N TYR A 711 -17.05 44.29 -70.43
CA TYR A 711 -17.14 44.02 -68.99
C TYR A 711 -17.01 42.53 -68.64
N GLN A 712 -17.10 41.63 -69.63
CA GLN A 712 -16.93 40.18 -69.44
C GLN A 712 -15.46 39.78 -69.56
N PHE A 713 -14.66 40.13 -68.54
CA PHE A 713 -13.20 39.87 -68.54
C PHE A 713 -12.76 38.65 -67.73
N LEU A 714 -13.61 38.08 -66.86
CA LEU A 714 -13.32 36.83 -66.15
C LEU A 714 -13.65 35.60 -67.03
N ASP A 715 -12.98 34.47 -66.76
CA ASP A 715 -13.22 33.23 -67.51
C ASP A 715 -14.68 32.75 -67.34
N PRO A 716 -15.40 32.38 -68.43
CA PRO A 716 -16.78 31.91 -68.34
C PRO A 716 -17.01 30.75 -67.37
N LYS A 717 -16.05 29.82 -67.23
CA LYS A 717 -16.17 28.71 -66.28
C LYS A 717 -16.15 29.18 -64.83
N LEU A 718 -15.31 30.18 -64.52
CA LEU A 718 -15.25 30.80 -63.20
C LEU A 718 -16.58 31.50 -62.86
N ILE A 719 -17.15 32.20 -63.84
CA ILE A 719 -18.45 32.85 -63.74
C ILE A 719 -19.54 31.82 -63.42
N ASP A 720 -19.58 30.71 -64.16
CA ASP A 720 -20.60 29.68 -63.97
C ASP A 720 -20.48 28.96 -62.63
N MET A 721 -19.26 28.60 -62.20
CA MET A 721 -19.00 27.99 -60.87
C MET A 721 -19.46 28.88 -59.71
N VAL A 722 -19.13 30.18 -59.74
CA VAL A 722 -19.53 31.10 -58.65
C VAL A 722 -21.05 31.32 -58.65
N LYS A 723 -21.70 31.35 -59.81
CA LYS A 723 -23.17 31.44 -59.92
C LYS A 723 -23.90 30.18 -59.41
N SER A 724 -23.33 28.98 -59.58
CA SER A 724 -23.96 27.74 -59.10
C SER A 724 -23.75 27.49 -57.61
N ASN A 725 -22.58 27.88 -57.08
CA ASN A 725 -22.07 27.41 -55.79
C ASN A 725 -21.68 28.58 -54.84
N ALA A 726 -22.44 29.68 -54.85
CA ALA A 726 -22.25 30.81 -53.94
C ALA A 726 -22.26 30.41 -52.45
N GLY A 727 -21.40 31.04 -51.65
CA GLY A 727 -21.24 30.76 -50.21
C GLY A 727 -20.42 29.51 -49.86
N SER A 728 -19.81 28.84 -50.85
CA SER A 728 -19.05 27.59 -50.67
C SER A 728 -17.57 27.69 -51.05
N ASP A 729 -16.80 26.62 -50.83
CA ASP A 729 -15.38 26.55 -51.17
C ASP A 729 -15.20 25.95 -52.57
N LEU A 730 -14.64 26.74 -53.48
CA LEU A 730 -14.50 26.39 -54.90
C LEU A 730 -13.09 25.89 -55.24
N GLN A 731 -12.20 25.71 -54.25
CA GLN A 731 -10.80 25.36 -54.46
C GLN A 731 -10.59 24.14 -55.36
N GLU A 732 -11.37 23.07 -55.17
CA GLU A 732 -11.27 21.84 -55.98
C GLU A 732 -11.83 22.03 -57.39
N GLU A 733 -13.01 22.65 -57.53
CA GLU A 733 -13.65 22.91 -58.84
C GLU A 733 -12.78 23.86 -59.69
N TYR A 734 -12.27 24.93 -59.08
CA TYR A 734 -11.36 25.89 -59.70
C TYR A 734 -10.09 25.23 -60.25
N THR A 735 -9.48 24.33 -59.47
CA THR A 735 -8.25 23.63 -59.86
C THR A 735 -8.50 22.61 -60.98
N ASN A 736 -9.68 21.97 -60.99
CA ASN A 736 -10.01 20.90 -61.94
C ASN A 736 -10.58 21.41 -63.28
N GLN A 737 -11.31 22.53 -63.29
CA GLN A 737 -12.06 22.98 -64.48
C GLN A 737 -11.33 24.02 -65.34
N LEU A 738 -10.42 24.81 -64.75
CA LEU A 738 -9.67 25.88 -65.44
C LEU A 738 -8.27 25.42 -65.88
N ASN A 739 -7.78 25.94 -67.00
CA ASN A 739 -6.39 25.72 -67.45
C ASN A 739 -5.41 26.49 -66.56
N GLN A 740 -4.18 26.00 -66.35
CA GLN A 740 -3.17 26.63 -65.48
C GLN A 740 -2.90 28.12 -65.78
N THR A 741 -2.91 28.53 -67.05
CA THR A 741 -2.76 29.95 -67.44
C THR A 741 -4.00 30.78 -67.10
N ALA A 742 -5.20 30.23 -67.29
CA ALA A 742 -6.45 30.87 -66.90
C ALA A 742 -6.56 30.98 -65.37
N GLN A 743 -6.14 29.97 -64.62
CA GLN A 743 -6.03 30.02 -63.16
C GLN A 743 -5.13 31.18 -62.74
N ALA A 744 -3.90 31.27 -63.26
CA ALA A 744 -2.97 32.34 -62.89
C ALA A 744 -3.52 33.76 -63.18
N TYR A 745 -4.14 33.97 -64.33
CA TYR A 745 -4.66 35.28 -64.72
C TYR A 745 -5.93 35.68 -63.96
N ASN A 746 -6.85 34.74 -63.72
CA ASN A 746 -8.05 35.01 -62.92
C ASN A 746 -7.68 35.17 -61.44
N LEU A 747 -6.78 34.36 -60.88
CA LEU A 747 -6.31 34.49 -59.50
C LEU A 747 -5.65 35.86 -59.27
N GLN A 748 -4.78 36.31 -60.17
CA GLN A 748 -4.16 37.64 -60.08
C GLN A 748 -5.21 38.78 -60.04
N CYS A 749 -6.27 38.66 -60.85
CA CYS A 749 -7.37 39.62 -60.89
C CYS A 749 -8.21 39.58 -59.60
N LEU A 750 -8.55 38.36 -59.12
CA LEU A 750 -9.28 38.14 -57.86
C LEU A 750 -8.52 38.68 -56.65
N GLU A 751 -7.21 38.43 -56.55
CA GLU A 751 -6.36 38.90 -55.44
C GLU A 751 -6.18 40.42 -55.39
N ASN A 752 -6.18 41.09 -56.54
CA ASN A 752 -5.94 42.54 -56.63
C ASN A 752 -7.20 43.41 -56.45
N LEU A 753 -8.39 42.87 -56.71
CA LEU A 753 -9.64 43.64 -56.81
C LEU A 753 -10.80 43.08 -55.96
N PHE A 754 -10.93 41.76 -55.87
CA PHE A 754 -12.12 41.10 -55.30
C PHE A 754 -11.85 40.41 -53.95
N PHE A 755 -10.64 40.54 -53.40
CA PHE A 755 -10.23 39.90 -52.15
C PHE A 755 -10.73 40.67 -50.92
N ILE A 756 -11.63 40.06 -50.14
CA ILE A 756 -12.28 40.70 -48.99
C ILE A 756 -11.82 40.18 -47.62
N GLY A 757 -10.92 39.19 -47.57
CA GLY A 757 -10.36 38.68 -46.32
C GLY A 757 -10.11 37.18 -46.31
N LYS A 758 -9.95 36.62 -45.10
CA LYS A 758 -9.70 35.19 -44.88
C LYS A 758 -10.79 34.53 -44.02
N THR A 759 -10.78 33.21 -43.98
CA THR A 759 -11.61 32.46 -43.02
C THR A 759 -11.06 32.61 -41.58
N ASP A 760 -11.95 32.74 -40.59
CA ASP A 760 -11.53 32.97 -39.19
C ASP A 760 -10.99 31.68 -38.53
N PHE A 761 -9.66 31.48 -38.63
CA PHE A 761 -9.01 30.31 -38.01
C PHE A 761 -9.15 30.26 -36.48
N ARG A 762 -9.49 31.37 -35.80
CA ARG A 762 -9.74 31.40 -34.35
C ARG A 762 -10.94 30.52 -33.97
N LYS A 763 -11.83 30.23 -34.93
CA LYS A 763 -12.99 29.34 -34.78
C LYS A 763 -12.69 27.85 -35.03
N THR A 764 -11.47 27.51 -35.46
CA THR A 764 -11.09 26.10 -35.65
C THR A 764 -11.01 25.36 -34.32
N ALA A 765 -11.26 24.04 -34.35
CA ALA A 765 -11.17 23.19 -33.16
C ALA A 765 -9.82 23.32 -32.43
N LYS A 766 -8.71 23.44 -33.18
CA LYS A 766 -7.37 23.65 -32.61
C LYS A 766 -7.30 24.88 -31.70
N CYS A 767 -7.89 26.00 -32.09
CA CYS A 767 -7.87 27.24 -31.32
C CYS A 767 -8.92 27.28 -30.19
N GLN A 768 -10.02 26.53 -30.30
CA GLN A 768 -11.12 26.56 -29.32
C GLN A 768 -11.01 25.52 -28.19
N VAL A 769 -10.33 24.40 -28.41
CA VAL A 769 -10.27 23.28 -27.44
C VAL A 769 -9.77 23.72 -26.06
N ASN A 770 -8.75 24.59 -25.99
CA ASN A 770 -8.21 25.08 -24.72
C ASN A 770 -9.25 25.89 -23.91
N ASP A 771 -9.95 26.79 -24.57
CA ASP A 771 -10.93 27.69 -23.93
C ASP A 771 -12.12 26.90 -23.38
N TYR A 772 -12.58 25.86 -24.10
CA TYR A 772 -13.64 24.95 -23.62
C TYR A 772 -13.19 24.01 -22.49
N ILE A 773 -11.96 23.50 -22.52
CA ILE A 773 -11.43 22.66 -21.41
C ILE A 773 -11.34 23.49 -20.12
N LEU A 774 -10.81 24.71 -20.18
CA LEU A 774 -10.73 25.62 -19.03
C LEU A 774 -12.13 25.95 -18.48
N LEU A 775 -13.11 26.20 -19.34
CA LEU A 775 -14.50 26.42 -18.93
C LEU A 775 -15.09 25.18 -18.23
N ALA A 776 -14.92 23.98 -18.79
CA ALA A 776 -15.44 22.74 -18.23
C ALA A 776 -14.86 22.45 -16.83
N VAL A 777 -13.54 22.58 -16.66
CA VAL A 777 -12.87 22.43 -15.34
C VAL A 777 -13.37 23.48 -14.35
N THR A 778 -13.57 24.72 -14.79
CA THR A 778 -14.09 25.81 -13.94
C THR A 778 -15.52 25.53 -13.46
N ILE A 779 -16.40 25.05 -14.35
CA ILE A 779 -17.78 24.66 -14.02
C ILE A 779 -17.79 23.51 -13.00
N ILE A 780 -16.97 22.48 -13.19
CA ILE A 780 -16.86 21.36 -12.25
C ILE A 780 -16.42 21.86 -10.87
N LEU A 781 -15.36 22.68 -10.81
CA LEU A 781 -14.82 23.22 -9.56
C LEU A 781 -15.84 24.09 -8.82
N CYS A 782 -16.50 25.02 -9.53
CA CYS A 782 -17.56 25.86 -8.96
C CYS A 782 -18.73 25.01 -8.45
N THR A 783 -19.14 23.98 -9.19
CA THR A 783 -20.22 23.06 -8.78
C THR A 783 -19.86 22.31 -7.51
N VAL A 784 -18.63 21.79 -7.40
CA VAL A 784 -18.16 21.11 -6.18
C VAL A 784 -18.13 22.06 -4.97
N ILE A 785 -17.69 23.31 -5.15
CA ILE A 785 -17.73 24.31 -4.07
C ILE A 785 -19.16 24.62 -3.64
N VAL A 786 -20.08 24.87 -4.59
CA VAL A 786 -21.49 25.17 -4.30
C VAL A 786 -22.16 23.99 -3.58
N VAL A 787 -21.94 22.76 -4.03
CA VAL A 787 -22.49 21.56 -3.38
C VAL A 787 -21.92 21.41 -1.96
N LYS A 788 -20.60 21.59 -1.75
CA LYS A 788 -20.00 21.57 -0.41
C LYS A 788 -20.56 22.66 0.51
N PHE A 789 -20.78 23.86 -0.01
CA PHE A 789 -21.35 24.98 0.75
C PHE A 789 -22.80 24.69 1.16
N LEU A 790 -23.66 24.30 0.21
CA LEU A 790 -25.06 23.98 0.49
C LEU A 790 -25.20 22.78 1.45
N ALA A 791 -24.35 21.77 1.31
CA ALA A 791 -24.26 20.63 2.22
C ALA A 791 -23.93 21.05 3.66
N ALA A 792 -22.96 21.97 3.84
CA ALA A 792 -22.54 22.43 5.15
C ALA A 792 -23.54 23.36 5.86
N LEU A 793 -24.49 23.98 5.14
CA LEU A 793 -25.52 24.83 5.74
C LEU A 793 -26.51 24.08 6.65
N GLN A 794 -26.55 22.74 6.61
CA GLN A 794 -27.27 21.86 7.55
C GLN A 794 -28.59 22.45 8.11
N LEU A 795 -29.55 22.77 7.21
CA LEU A 795 -30.78 23.53 7.53
C LEU A 795 -31.81 22.81 8.44
N GLY A 796 -31.38 21.82 9.23
CA GLY A 796 -32.20 21.08 10.19
C GLY A 796 -32.15 21.66 11.61
N SER A 797 -33.23 21.48 12.37
CA SER A 797 -33.27 21.86 13.79
C SER A 797 -32.33 20.98 14.62
N ARG A 798 -31.44 21.58 15.43
CA ARG A 798 -30.60 20.89 16.42
C ARG A 798 -31.45 20.32 17.58
N LYS A 799 -32.08 19.16 17.37
CA LYS A 799 -32.85 18.42 18.39
C LYS A 799 -31.92 17.88 19.48
N ARG A 800 -32.32 17.97 20.75
CA ARG A 800 -31.63 17.28 21.86
C ARG A 800 -32.11 15.82 21.90
N PRO A 801 -31.22 14.82 21.86
CA PRO A 801 -31.61 13.42 22.00
C PRO A 801 -32.01 13.09 23.44
N ALA A 802 -32.72 11.97 23.62
CA ALA A 802 -32.99 11.42 24.95
C ALA A 802 -31.69 11.02 25.66
N ASN A 803 -31.69 11.01 26.99
CA ASN A 803 -30.55 10.59 27.79
C ASN A 803 -30.30 9.08 27.58
N GLN A 804 -29.07 8.72 27.22
CA GLN A 804 -28.63 7.33 27.09
C GLN A 804 -28.12 6.79 28.43
N ASP A 805 -28.19 5.48 28.61
CA ASP A 805 -27.83 4.76 29.84
C ASP A 805 -26.65 3.78 29.66
N LYS A 806 -25.82 4.01 28.64
CA LYS A 806 -24.67 3.16 28.31
C LYS A 806 -23.43 3.50 29.13
N PHE A 807 -22.56 2.52 29.39
CA PHE A 807 -21.28 2.76 30.06
C PHE A 807 -20.24 3.28 29.07
N VAL A 808 -19.48 4.29 29.48
CA VAL A 808 -18.51 5.00 28.63
C VAL A 808 -17.20 5.24 29.36
N ILE A 809 -16.09 4.85 28.74
CA ILE A 809 -14.74 5.27 29.16
C ILE A 809 -14.39 6.57 28.44
N CYS A 810 -13.93 7.57 29.19
CA CYS A 810 -13.41 8.83 28.68
C CYS A 810 -11.87 8.78 28.73
N GLN A 811 -11.23 8.43 27.62
CA GLN A 811 -9.78 8.34 27.52
C GLN A 811 -9.14 9.71 27.27
N VAL A 812 -8.14 10.04 28.08
CA VAL A 812 -7.34 11.26 27.98
C VAL A 812 -5.85 10.90 27.90
N PRO A 813 -5.21 10.92 26.71
CA PRO A 813 -3.77 10.73 26.60
C PRO A 813 -3.04 12.04 26.93
N ALA A 814 -2.26 12.04 28.01
CA ALA A 814 -1.45 13.18 28.44
C ALA A 814 0.04 12.95 28.15
N TYR A 815 0.75 14.00 27.71
CA TYR A 815 2.14 13.96 27.31
C TYR A 815 2.96 15.13 27.86
N THR A 816 2.63 16.37 27.49
CA THR A 816 3.40 17.59 27.86
C THR A 816 2.52 18.82 28.10
N GLU A 817 1.22 18.64 28.28
CA GLU A 817 0.23 19.71 28.41
C GLU A 817 0.40 20.45 29.75
N GLY A 818 -0.09 21.69 29.82
CA GLY A 818 -0.04 22.51 31.04
C GLY A 818 -1.07 22.07 32.08
N GLU A 819 -0.83 22.38 33.36
CA GLU A 819 -1.77 22.07 34.45
C GLU A 819 -3.16 22.65 34.19
N ASP A 820 -3.25 23.90 33.77
CA ASP A 820 -4.53 24.57 33.47
C ASP A 820 -5.31 23.89 32.33
N GLN A 821 -4.61 23.33 31.34
CA GLN A 821 -5.22 22.64 30.21
C GLN A 821 -5.79 21.28 30.63
N ILE A 822 -4.98 20.47 31.30
CA ILE A 822 -5.38 19.16 31.82
C ILE A 822 -6.54 19.32 32.81
N ARG A 823 -6.47 20.31 33.71
CA ARG A 823 -7.53 20.63 34.67
C ARG A 823 -8.85 20.98 33.96
N LYS A 824 -8.83 21.91 33.01
CA LYS A 824 -10.00 22.23 32.17
C LYS A 824 -10.59 21.00 31.47
N GLY A 825 -9.74 20.12 30.93
CA GLY A 825 -10.17 18.88 30.30
C GLY A 825 -10.93 17.96 31.26
N LEU A 826 -10.33 17.65 32.41
CA LEU A 826 -10.90 16.76 33.44
C LEU A 826 -12.18 17.35 34.09
N ASP A 827 -12.19 18.65 34.36
CA ASP A 827 -13.36 19.38 34.87
C ASP A 827 -14.52 19.34 33.85
N SER A 828 -14.23 19.43 32.55
CA SER A 828 -15.25 19.32 31.51
C SER A 828 -15.85 17.91 31.38
N LEU A 829 -15.06 16.85 31.61
CA LEU A 829 -15.52 15.46 31.57
C LEU A 829 -16.40 15.09 32.78
N THR A 830 -16.10 15.64 33.96
CA THR A 830 -16.96 15.49 35.14
C THR A 830 -18.28 16.23 34.97
N ALA A 831 -18.26 17.47 34.45
CA ALA A 831 -19.44 18.30 34.20
C ALA A 831 -20.34 17.86 33.01
N LEU A 832 -20.02 16.75 32.32
CA LEU A 832 -20.88 16.20 31.25
C LEU A 832 -22.26 15.81 31.77
N ALA A 833 -23.31 16.23 31.06
CA ALA A 833 -24.71 15.91 31.31
C ALA A 833 -25.04 14.46 30.93
N TYR A 834 -24.49 13.53 31.70
CA TYR A 834 -24.57 12.09 31.55
C TYR A 834 -24.51 11.43 32.94
N ASP A 835 -24.99 10.19 33.10
CA ASP A 835 -24.97 9.51 34.40
C ASP A 835 -23.52 9.28 34.87
N ASN A 836 -23.11 9.97 35.94
CA ASN A 836 -21.77 9.88 36.51
C ASN A 836 -21.39 8.45 36.94
N LYS A 837 -22.37 7.60 37.27
CA LYS A 837 -22.14 6.18 37.62
C LYS A 837 -21.73 5.31 36.43
N ARG A 838 -21.86 5.84 35.21
CA ARG A 838 -21.59 5.13 33.95
C ARG A 838 -20.41 5.72 33.18
N LYS A 839 -19.75 6.74 33.75
CA LYS A 839 -18.52 7.35 33.21
C LYS A 839 -17.31 6.82 33.98
N LEU A 840 -16.24 6.48 33.26
CA LEU A 840 -14.91 6.22 33.82
C LEU A 840 -13.89 7.11 33.12
N ILE A 841 -13.15 7.94 33.85
CA ILE A 841 -12.08 8.77 33.26
C ILE A 841 -10.79 7.94 33.25
N CYS A 842 -10.21 7.69 32.07
CA CYS A 842 -8.98 6.91 31.91
C CYS A 842 -7.86 7.80 31.37
N VAL A 843 -6.99 8.28 32.27
CA VAL A 843 -5.86 9.16 31.90
C VAL A 843 -4.62 8.32 31.66
N VAL A 844 -4.01 8.41 30.47
CA VAL A 844 -2.78 7.67 30.16
C VAL A 844 -1.64 8.66 29.94
N CYS A 845 -0.69 8.69 30.86
CA CYS A 845 0.47 9.58 30.78
C CYS A 845 1.61 8.90 30.01
N ASP A 846 1.94 9.42 28.82
CA ASP A 846 2.88 8.83 27.87
C ASP A 846 4.35 9.20 28.16
N GLY A 847 4.85 8.69 29.29
CA GLY A 847 6.24 8.83 29.71
C GLY A 847 6.47 9.83 30.84
N MET A 848 7.65 9.74 31.46
CA MET A 848 8.08 10.60 32.56
C MET A 848 8.76 11.86 32.01
N ILE A 849 7.97 12.77 31.42
CA ILE A 849 8.47 13.94 30.67
C ILE A 849 7.96 15.24 31.28
N VAL A 850 8.81 16.27 31.24
CA VAL A 850 8.49 17.64 31.64
C VAL A 850 8.18 18.46 30.38
N GLY A 851 6.99 19.05 30.34
CA GLY A 851 6.56 19.94 29.25
C GLY A 851 7.35 21.26 29.23
N GLY A 852 7.49 21.87 28.06
CA GLY A 852 8.19 23.16 27.91
C GLY A 852 7.40 24.28 28.59
N GLY A 853 7.84 24.70 29.78
CA GLY A 853 7.13 25.67 30.62
C GLY A 853 6.46 25.08 31.86
N ASN A 854 6.54 23.76 32.07
CA ASN A 854 6.07 23.09 33.29
C ASN A 854 7.23 22.86 34.29
N ASP A 855 6.98 23.03 35.59
CA ASP A 855 7.99 22.81 36.64
C ASP A 855 8.13 21.34 37.09
N ARG A 856 7.18 20.48 36.68
CA ARG A 856 7.07 19.08 37.11
C ARG A 856 6.68 18.15 35.93
N PRO A 857 7.00 16.84 35.99
CA PRO A 857 6.59 15.89 34.97
C PRO A 857 5.07 15.78 34.83
N THR A 858 4.57 15.59 33.62
CA THR A 858 3.12 15.50 33.32
C THR A 858 2.38 14.47 34.17
N PRO A 859 2.89 13.25 34.44
CA PRO A 859 2.24 12.31 35.35
C PRO A 859 2.03 12.86 36.76
N LYS A 860 2.97 13.66 37.25
CA LYS A 860 2.87 14.28 38.58
C LYS A 860 1.82 15.39 38.59
N ILE A 861 1.74 16.20 37.52
CA ILE A 861 0.68 17.21 37.34
C ILE A 861 -0.70 16.55 37.40
N VAL A 862 -0.90 15.44 36.68
CA VAL A 862 -2.17 14.69 36.67
C VAL A 862 -2.53 14.17 38.07
N LEU A 863 -1.60 13.55 38.78
CA LEU A 863 -1.83 13.04 40.14
C LEU A 863 -2.10 14.17 41.16
N ASP A 864 -1.43 15.31 41.02
CA ASP A 864 -1.63 16.50 41.85
C ASP A 864 -3.00 17.17 41.58
N ILE A 865 -3.49 17.17 40.33
CA ILE A 865 -4.86 17.64 39.99
C ILE A 865 -5.92 16.72 40.61
N LEU A 866 -5.72 15.40 40.51
CA LEU A 866 -6.66 14.38 40.99
C LEU A 866 -6.61 14.14 42.51
N GLY A 867 -5.69 14.79 43.23
CA GLY A 867 -5.60 14.76 44.69
C GLY A 867 -5.05 13.47 45.29
N VAL A 868 -4.23 12.72 44.57
CA VAL A 868 -3.61 11.47 45.07
C VAL A 868 -2.57 11.78 46.14
N ASP A 869 -2.59 11.08 47.29
CA ASP A 869 -1.57 11.24 48.34
C ASP A 869 -0.18 10.87 47.80
N PRO A 870 0.82 11.78 47.82
CA PRO A 870 2.18 11.50 47.35
C PRO A 870 2.90 10.33 48.03
N LYS A 871 2.37 9.76 49.12
CA LYS A 871 2.87 8.53 49.76
C LYS A 871 2.44 7.26 49.05
N VAL A 872 1.42 7.30 48.20
CA VAL A 872 0.92 6.14 47.46
C VAL A 872 1.76 5.96 46.20
N ASP A 873 2.73 5.04 46.26
CA ASP A 873 3.53 4.66 45.09
C ASP A 873 3.32 3.17 44.74
N PRO A 874 2.45 2.85 43.76
CA PRO A 874 2.20 1.48 43.33
C PRO A 874 3.39 0.89 42.56
N PRO A 875 3.54 -0.44 42.52
CA PRO A 875 4.65 -1.10 41.82
C PRO A 875 4.60 -0.82 40.31
N ALA A 876 5.78 -0.76 39.70
CA ALA A 876 5.92 -0.66 38.24
C ALA A 876 5.76 -2.04 37.60
N LEU A 877 4.75 -2.21 36.75
CA LEU A 877 4.40 -3.49 36.14
C LEU A 877 4.76 -3.52 34.65
N PRO A 878 5.35 -4.61 34.14
CA PRO A 878 5.74 -4.71 32.74
C PRO A 878 4.53 -4.90 31.81
N PHE A 879 4.59 -4.28 30.64
CA PHE A 879 3.61 -4.44 29.56
C PHE A 879 4.28 -4.34 28.18
N TRP A 880 3.56 -4.80 27.15
CA TRP A 880 4.01 -4.71 25.76
C TRP A 880 3.57 -3.41 25.10
N SER A 881 4.49 -2.76 24.40
CA SER A 881 4.32 -1.45 23.77
C SER A 881 4.78 -1.48 22.31
N VAL A 882 4.31 -0.55 21.49
CA VAL A 882 4.51 -0.47 20.04
C VAL A 882 5.90 0.10 19.67
N GLY A 883 6.90 -0.13 20.53
CA GLY A 883 8.30 0.19 20.24
C GLY A 883 8.94 -0.82 19.28
N GLU A 884 10.16 -0.51 18.83
CA GLU A 884 10.97 -1.42 17.99
C GLU A 884 12.10 -2.07 18.81
N GLY A 885 12.30 -3.37 18.62
CA GLY A 885 13.34 -4.15 19.31
C GLY A 885 13.31 -3.99 20.83
N SER A 886 14.43 -3.59 21.43
CA SER A 886 14.58 -3.45 22.88
C SER A 886 13.60 -2.47 23.53
N GLN A 887 12.95 -1.60 22.74
CA GLN A 887 11.93 -0.69 23.25
C GLN A 887 10.61 -1.41 23.57
N GLN A 888 10.24 -2.50 22.89
CA GLN A 888 8.92 -3.16 22.99
C GLN A 888 8.41 -3.42 24.42
N LEU A 889 9.29 -3.79 25.36
CA LEU A 889 8.94 -3.90 26.77
C LEU A 889 8.97 -2.51 27.46
N ASN A 890 7.83 -2.11 28.03
CA ASN A 890 7.65 -0.88 28.80
C ASN A 890 7.13 -1.21 30.21
N TYR A 891 7.21 -0.26 31.14
CA TYR A 891 6.70 -0.42 32.51
C TYR A 891 5.70 0.68 32.83
N GLY A 892 4.60 0.32 33.48
CA GLY A 892 3.53 1.22 33.86
C GLY A 892 3.21 1.16 35.36
N LYS A 893 2.69 2.26 35.91
CA LYS A 893 2.05 2.32 37.23
C LYS A 893 0.57 2.64 37.05
N VAL A 894 -0.29 2.02 37.85
CA VAL A 894 -1.75 2.23 37.79
C VAL A 894 -2.22 2.84 39.11
N TYR A 895 -3.00 3.91 39.02
CA TYR A 895 -3.66 4.58 40.14
C TYR A 895 -5.17 4.62 39.86
N SER A 896 -6.00 4.63 40.90
CA SER A 896 -7.45 4.87 40.77
C SER A 896 -7.97 5.75 41.88
N GLY A 897 -9.18 6.27 41.71
CA GLY A 897 -9.85 7.07 42.72
C GLY A 897 -11.18 7.65 42.23
N LEU A 898 -11.67 8.64 42.98
CA LEU A 898 -12.87 9.42 42.65
C LEU A 898 -12.44 10.88 42.48
N TYR A 899 -12.83 11.52 41.37
CA TYR A 899 -12.61 12.96 41.15
C TYR A 899 -13.94 13.69 41.35
N GLU A 900 -13.92 14.78 42.14
CA GLU A 900 -15.09 15.60 42.46
C GLU A 900 -14.93 17.01 41.88
N PHE A 901 -15.92 17.45 41.10
CA PHE A 901 -15.99 18.79 40.54
C PHE A 901 -17.46 19.25 40.45
N GLU A 902 -17.75 20.47 40.95
CA GLU A 902 -19.12 21.03 41.02
C GLU A 902 -20.19 20.08 41.63
N GLY A 903 -19.79 19.21 42.57
CA GLY A 903 -20.66 18.21 43.19
C GLY A 903 -20.95 16.98 42.32
N ASN A 904 -20.34 16.87 41.14
CA ASN A 904 -20.28 15.65 40.34
C ASN A 904 -19.07 14.82 40.77
N VAL A 905 -19.29 13.55 41.12
CA VAL A 905 -18.23 12.60 41.46
C VAL A 905 -18.16 11.53 40.38
N VAL A 906 -16.99 11.36 39.76
CA VAL A 906 -16.75 10.39 38.67
C VAL A 906 -15.50 9.55 39.01
N PRO A 907 -15.54 8.21 38.86
CA PRO A 907 -14.35 7.38 39.06
C PRO A 907 -13.31 7.61 37.96
N TYR A 908 -12.03 7.48 38.33
CA TYR A 908 -10.92 7.57 37.40
C TYR A 908 -9.91 6.43 37.59
N VAL A 909 -9.16 6.16 36.51
CA VAL A 909 -7.92 5.38 36.50
C VAL A 909 -6.85 6.19 35.78
N VAL A 910 -5.63 6.23 36.35
CA VAL A 910 -4.45 6.82 35.72
C VAL A 910 -3.43 5.73 35.45
N VAL A 911 -2.97 5.62 34.20
CA VAL A 911 -1.86 4.74 33.79
C VAL A 911 -0.65 5.62 33.45
N VAL A 912 0.42 5.49 34.23
CA VAL A 912 1.67 6.24 34.04
C VAL A 912 2.71 5.34 33.42
N LYS A 913 3.12 5.60 32.17
CA LYS A 913 4.23 4.90 31.53
C LYS A 913 5.56 5.47 32.03
N MET A 914 6.50 4.61 32.39
CA MET A 914 7.82 5.03 32.91
C MET A 914 9.00 4.59 32.04
N GLY A 915 8.84 3.58 31.18
CA GLY A 915 9.96 2.97 30.45
C GLY A 915 10.78 2.02 31.33
N LYS A 916 11.80 1.40 30.73
CA LYS A 916 12.73 0.56 31.50
C LYS A 916 13.62 1.39 32.41
N GLU A 917 14.25 0.76 33.39
CA GLU A 917 15.27 1.40 34.24
C GLU A 917 16.43 1.98 33.41
N SER A 918 16.85 1.28 32.36
CA SER A 918 17.86 1.77 31.40
C SER A 918 17.41 2.96 30.54
N GLU A 919 16.12 3.31 30.54
CA GLU A 919 15.59 4.48 29.83
C GLU A 919 15.47 5.72 30.73
N GLN A 920 15.64 5.63 32.05
CA GLN A 920 15.47 6.76 32.97
C GLN A 920 16.50 7.87 32.77
N HIS A 921 17.68 7.56 32.20
CA HIS A 921 18.68 8.54 31.82
C HIS A 921 18.47 9.15 30.41
N LYS A 922 17.49 8.66 29.65
CA LYS A 922 17.13 9.24 28.34
C LYS A 922 16.24 10.47 28.56
N SER A 923 16.21 11.38 27.59
CA SER A 923 15.37 12.60 27.64
C SER A 923 13.86 12.34 27.58
N LYS A 924 13.43 11.11 27.27
CA LYS A 924 12.02 10.71 27.09
C LYS A 924 11.76 9.27 27.58
N PRO A 925 11.80 8.99 28.90
CA PRO A 925 11.56 7.65 29.43
C PRO A 925 10.10 7.22 29.21
N GLY A 926 9.87 6.02 28.68
CA GLY A 926 8.53 5.39 28.59
C GLY A 926 7.56 5.91 27.54
N ASN A 927 7.87 7.02 26.88
CA ASN A 927 7.09 7.60 25.78
C ASN A 927 7.14 6.72 24.53
N ARG A 928 5.96 6.43 23.96
CA ARG A 928 5.81 5.78 22.63
C ARG A 928 4.78 6.46 21.72
N GLY A 929 4.49 7.72 21.99
CA GLY A 929 3.46 8.50 21.34
C GLY A 929 2.06 8.09 21.79
N LYS A 930 1.11 8.99 21.55
CA LYS A 930 -0.32 8.79 21.88
C LYS A 930 -0.80 7.40 21.41
N ARG A 931 -0.46 6.96 20.19
CA ARG A 931 -0.92 5.69 19.58
C ARG A 931 -0.71 4.47 20.50
N ASP A 932 0.43 4.41 21.19
CA ASP A 932 0.72 3.33 22.14
C ASP A 932 -0.22 3.36 23.36
N SER A 933 -0.60 4.56 23.84
CA SER A 933 -1.60 4.72 24.92
C SER A 933 -2.99 4.25 24.51
N GLN A 934 -3.36 4.40 23.23
CA GLN A 934 -4.61 3.88 22.68
C GLN A 934 -4.57 2.35 22.58
N ILE A 935 -3.49 1.81 22.03
CA ILE A 935 -3.31 0.35 21.85
C ILE A 935 -3.23 -0.34 23.21
N LEU A 936 -2.67 0.29 24.25
CA LEU A 936 -2.71 -0.21 25.63
C LEU A 936 -4.16 -0.40 26.12
N LEU A 937 -5.00 0.63 26.02
CA LEU A 937 -6.40 0.56 26.47
C LEU A 937 -7.24 -0.38 25.60
N MET A 938 -7.04 -0.38 24.28
CA MET A 938 -7.73 -1.28 23.36
C MET A 938 -7.30 -2.75 23.56
N SER A 939 -6.01 -3.01 23.83
CA SER A 939 -5.49 -4.35 24.19
C SER A 939 -6.15 -4.84 25.48
N PHE A 940 -6.22 -3.98 26.50
CA PHE A 940 -6.91 -4.28 27.75
C PHE A 940 -8.38 -4.67 27.51
N LEU A 941 -9.17 -3.80 26.86
CA LEU A 941 -10.60 -4.07 26.60
C LEU A 941 -10.80 -5.31 25.74
N ASN A 942 -9.97 -5.52 24.71
CA ASN A 942 -10.01 -6.71 23.87
C ASN A 942 -9.80 -7.99 24.71
N ARG A 943 -8.79 -8.01 25.60
CA ARG A 943 -8.54 -9.17 26.48
C ARG A 943 -9.64 -9.37 27.52
N VAL A 944 -10.28 -8.30 28.00
CA VAL A 944 -11.44 -8.36 28.90
C VAL A 944 -12.61 -9.05 28.19
N HIS A 945 -13.10 -8.50 27.07
CA HIS A 945 -14.25 -9.05 26.35
C HIS A 945 -14.02 -10.47 25.80
N HIS A 946 -12.78 -10.80 25.38
CA HIS A 946 -12.42 -12.14 24.91
C HIS A 946 -11.85 -13.07 26.00
N ARG A 947 -11.86 -12.65 27.28
CA ARG A 947 -11.35 -13.39 28.45
C ARG A 947 -9.99 -14.07 28.22
N SER A 948 -9.10 -13.34 27.55
CA SER A 948 -7.78 -13.79 27.14
C SER A 948 -6.73 -13.51 28.21
N ALA A 949 -5.57 -14.18 28.14
CA ALA A 949 -4.47 -13.95 29.06
C ALA A 949 -4.00 -12.47 29.01
N MET A 950 -3.96 -11.84 30.19
CA MET A 950 -3.56 -10.44 30.39
C MET A 950 -2.12 -10.33 30.87
N ASN A 951 -1.43 -9.24 30.51
CA ASN A 951 -0.14 -8.89 31.07
C ASN A 951 -0.28 -8.32 32.50
N PRO A 952 0.81 -8.22 33.29
CA PRO A 952 0.74 -7.75 34.67
C PRO A 952 0.10 -6.36 34.85
N LEU A 953 0.35 -5.41 33.94
CA LEU A 953 -0.30 -4.09 33.99
C LEU A 953 -1.80 -4.17 33.70
N GLU A 954 -2.19 -4.95 32.69
CA GLU A 954 -3.60 -5.17 32.33
C GLU A 954 -4.37 -5.87 33.47
N LEU A 955 -3.72 -6.80 34.20
CA LEU A 955 -4.30 -7.42 35.41
C LEU A 955 -4.50 -6.41 36.53
N GLU A 956 -3.56 -5.48 36.75
CA GLU A 956 -3.74 -4.41 37.74
C GLU A 956 -4.83 -3.43 37.29
N MET A 957 -4.91 -3.07 36.01
CA MET A 957 -6.02 -2.27 35.48
C MET A 957 -7.38 -2.97 35.70
N PHE A 958 -7.46 -4.28 35.48
CA PHE A 958 -8.66 -5.08 35.78
C PHE A 958 -9.01 -5.03 37.27
N HIS A 959 -8.01 -5.22 38.14
CA HIS A 959 -8.16 -5.16 39.59
C HIS A 959 -8.69 -3.79 40.07
N GLN A 960 -8.11 -2.70 39.57
CA GLN A 960 -8.51 -1.33 39.93
C GLN A 960 -9.93 -1.00 39.47
N ILE A 961 -10.33 -1.41 38.26
CA ILE A 961 -11.68 -1.14 37.73
C ILE A 961 -12.74 -2.04 38.39
N ASN A 962 -12.47 -3.35 38.51
CA ASN A 962 -13.46 -4.30 39.03
C ASN A 962 -13.56 -4.28 40.56
N ASN A 963 -12.44 -4.42 41.28
CA ASN A 963 -12.47 -4.61 42.74
C ASN A 963 -12.51 -3.29 43.53
N ILE A 964 -11.91 -2.21 43.02
CA ILE A 964 -11.80 -0.93 43.75
C ILE A 964 -12.90 0.03 43.32
N ILE A 965 -13.12 0.22 42.01
CA ILE A 965 -14.23 1.06 41.50
C ILE A 965 -15.58 0.32 41.56
N GLY A 966 -15.59 -1.02 41.51
CA GLY A 966 -16.81 -1.82 41.68
C GLY A 966 -17.64 -1.99 40.41
N VAL A 967 -17.05 -1.82 39.23
CA VAL A 967 -17.71 -1.98 37.93
C VAL A 967 -16.93 -2.97 37.08
N ASP A 968 -17.59 -4.02 36.59
CA ASP A 968 -16.94 -4.98 35.68
C ASP A 968 -16.55 -4.28 34.37
N PRO A 969 -15.26 -4.29 33.95
CA PRO A 969 -14.86 -3.66 32.71
C PRO A 969 -15.52 -4.26 31.45
N GLU A 970 -16.10 -5.47 31.51
CA GLU A 970 -16.93 -6.02 30.41
C GLU A 970 -18.16 -5.15 30.08
N LEU A 971 -18.61 -4.27 30.98
CA LEU A 971 -19.81 -3.44 30.80
C LEU A 971 -19.60 -2.19 29.93
N TYR A 972 -18.35 -1.73 29.72
CA TYR A 972 -18.08 -0.49 28.98
C TYR A 972 -18.22 -0.70 27.46
N GLU A 973 -19.38 -0.30 26.92
CA GLU A 973 -19.70 -0.42 25.49
C GLU A 973 -19.04 0.66 24.61
N TYR A 974 -18.77 1.86 25.15
CA TYR A 974 -18.29 3.01 24.36
C TYR A 974 -17.00 3.62 24.92
N LEU A 975 -16.19 4.16 24.01
CA LEU A 975 -14.93 4.82 24.32
C LEU A 975 -14.92 6.23 23.69
N LEU A 976 -15.06 7.26 24.53
CA LEU A 976 -14.86 8.66 24.15
C LEU A 976 -13.37 8.98 24.28
N MET A 977 -12.74 9.42 23.19
CA MET A 977 -11.34 9.84 23.16
C MET A 977 -11.28 11.36 23.09
N VAL A 978 -10.49 11.99 23.97
CA VAL A 978 -10.37 13.45 24.07
C VAL A 978 -8.90 13.81 24.32
N ASP A 979 -8.37 14.77 23.56
CA ASP A 979 -7.02 15.29 23.81
C ASP A 979 -6.95 16.07 25.13
N ALA A 980 -5.81 15.99 25.83
CA ALA A 980 -5.64 16.53 27.18
C ALA A 980 -5.73 18.08 27.28
N ASP A 981 -5.76 18.79 26.16
CA ASP A 981 -5.98 20.24 26.06
C ASP A 981 -7.38 20.63 25.54
N THR A 982 -8.27 19.65 25.33
CA THR A 982 -9.62 19.85 24.79
C THR A 982 -10.69 19.87 25.89
N MET A 983 -11.52 20.92 25.89
CA MET A 983 -12.70 21.04 26.75
C MET A 983 -13.94 20.47 26.05
N VAL A 984 -14.65 19.55 26.70
CA VAL A 984 -15.87 18.91 26.16
C VAL A 984 -17.12 19.68 26.58
N ARG A 985 -18.04 19.92 25.64
CA ARG A 985 -19.33 20.59 25.95
C ARG A 985 -20.26 19.65 26.74
N PRO A 986 -21.04 20.14 27.72
CA PRO A 986 -21.85 19.29 28.60
C PRO A 986 -22.80 18.32 27.89
N ASP A 987 -23.34 18.70 26.72
CA ASP A 987 -24.28 17.88 25.95
C ASP A 987 -23.64 17.03 24.84
N ALA A 988 -22.31 17.07 24.69
CA ALA A 988 -21.60 16.37 23.61
C ALA A 988 -21.67 14.84 23.75
N LEU A 989 -21.32 14.29 24.92
CA LEU A 989 -21.28 12.84 25.12
C LEU A 989 -22.64 12.17 24.83
N ASN A 990 -23.73 12.71 25.39
CA ASN A 990 -25.06 12.15 25.17
C ASN A 990 -25.48 12.20 23.69
N ARG A 991 -25.05 13.21 22.92
CA ARG A 991 -25.30 13.28 21.47
C ARG A 991 -24.53 12.22 20.69
N LEU A 992 -23.24 12.05 20.98
CA LEU A 992 -22.38 11.08 20.28
C LEU A 992 -22.88 9.65 20.54
N VAL A 993 -23.14 9.29 21.80
CA VAL A 993 -23.68 7.97 22.16
C VAL A 993 -25.08 7.76 21.55
N ALA A 994 -25.96 8.75 21.59
CA ALA A 994 -27.29 8.63 20.96
C ALA A 994 -27.22 8.45 19.43
N SER A 995 -26.22 9.04 18.76
CA SER A 995 -26.02 8.83 17.32
C SER A 995 -25.59 7.39 17.01
N CYS A 996 -24.61 6.84 17.73
CA CYS A 996 -24.19 5.44 17.57
C CYS A 996 -25.28 4.44 18.01
N ALA A 997 -26.04 4.75 19.05
CA ALA A 997 -27.13 3.90 19.51
C ALA A 997 -28.33 3.87 18.54
N ASN A 998 -28.54 4.93 17.75
CA ASN A 998 -29.60 4.99 16.74
C ASN A 998 -29.22 4.25 15.43
N ASP A 999 -27.94 4.15 15.10
CA ASP A 999 -27.46 3.41 13.91
C ASP A 999 -26.26 2.52 14.26
N SER A 1000 -26.54 1.22 14.38
CA SER A 1000 -25.56 0.18 14.72
C SER A 1000 -24.48 -0.04 13.66
N LYS A 1001 -24.55 0.63 12.49
CA LYS A 1001 -23.46 0.63 11.50
C LYS A 1001 -22.36 1.64 11.82
N ILE A 1002 -22.59 2.58 12.73
CA ILE A 1002 -21.62 3.62 13.08
C ILE A 1002 -20.58 3.04 14.06
N ALA A 1003 -19.45 2.59 13.53
CA ALA A 1003 -18.30 2.13 14.32
C ALA A 1003 -17.54 3.28 15.04
N GLY A 1004 -17.70 4.52 14.60
CA GLY A 1004 -17.07 5.69 15.22
C GLY A 1004 -17.66 7.00 14.71
N ILE A 1005 -17.72 8.00 15.58
CA ILE A 1005 -18.28 9.33 15.31
C ILE A 1005 -17.34 10.41 15.87
N CYS A 1006 -17.21 11.53 15.15
CA CYS A 1006 -16.47 12.69 15.60
C CYS A 1006 -17.42 13.84 15.95
N GLY A 1007 -17.10 14.59 17.01
CA GLY A 1007 -17.82 15.81 17.38
C GLY A 1007 -17.36 17.04 16.59
N GLU A 1008 -18.12 18.13 16.72
CA GLU A 1008 -17.74 19.46 16.23
C GLU A 1008 -16.66 20.05 17.18
N THR A 1009 -15.45 20.32 16.66
CA THR A 1009 -14.38 21.02 17.40
C THR A 1009 -14.29 22.49 16.98
N SER A 1010 -14.04 23.38 17.95
CA SER A 1010 -13.93 24.84 17.77
C SER A 1010 -12.87 25.40 18.72
N LEU A 1011 -12.35 26.59 18.43
CA LEU A 1011 -11.29 27.23 19.21
C LEU A 1011 -11.89 28.06 20.35
N GLU A 1012 -11.39 27.91 21.58
CA GLU A 1012 -11.81 28.77 22.71
C GLU A 1012 -11.26 30.22 22.58
N ASN A 1013 -10.21 30.40 21.78
CA ASN A 1013 -9.35 31.60 21.75
C ASN A 1013 -9.39 32.37 20.42
N GLU A 1014 -10.55 32.38 19.75
CA GLU A 1014 -10.74 32.93 18.40
C GLU A 1014 -10.13 34.34 18.24
N ASP A 1015 -10.50 35.27 19.11
CA ASP A 1015 -10.17 36.70 19.02
C ASP A 1015 -8.82 37.13 19.64
N LYS A 1016 -8.00 36.21 20.19
CA LYS A 1016 -6.79 36.60 20.94
C LYS A 1016 -5.67 37.19 20.08
N SER A 1017 -5.62 36.85 18.79
CA SER A 1017 -4.57 37.31 17.88
C SER A 1017 -5.00 37.20 16.42
N TRP A 1018 -4.29 37.88 15.52
CA TRP A 1018 -4.48 37.71 14.08
C TRP A 1018 -4.21 36.28 13.60
N TRP A 1019 -3.26 35.58 14.23
CA TRP A 1019 -2.96 34.17 13.93
C TRP A 1019 -4.10 33.23 14.34
N THR A 1020 -4.66 33.39 15.54
CA THR A 1020 -5.81 32.60 15.99
C THR A 1020 -7.05 32.88 15.14
N MET A 1021 -7.28 34.13 14.74
CA MET A 1021 -8.38 34.50 13.84
C MET A 1021 -8.26 33.83 12.45
N ILE A 1022 -7.04 33.66 11.92
CA ILE A 1022 -6.81 32.86 10.70
C ILE A 1022 -7.05 31.36 10.96
N GLN A 1023 -6.59 30.84 12.11
CA GLN A 1023 -6.81 29.45 12.48
C GLN A 1023 -8.30 29.09 12.62
N VAL A 1024 -9.17 30.01 13.05
CA VAL A 1024 -10.63 29.80 13.05
C VAL A 1024 -11.15 29.41 11.67
N TYR A 1025 -10.68 30.07 10.61
CA TYR A 1025 -11.08 29.74 9.24
C TYR A 1025 -10.60 28.33 8.81
N GLU A 1026 -9.36 27.97 9.16
CA GLU A 1026 -8.79 26.65 8.87
C GLU A 1026 -9.49 25.52 9.64
N TYR A 1027 -9.76 25.73 10.94
CA TYR A 1027 -10.53 24.81 11.77
C TYR A 1027 -11.97 24.69 11.28
N TYR A 1028 -12.63 25.79 10.92
CA TYR A 1028 -13.97 25.76 10.38
C TYR A 1028 -14.05 24.97 9.06
N ILE A 1029 -13.10 25.14 8.14
CA ILE A 1029 -13.07 24.35 6.90
C ILE A 1029 -12.76 22.86 7.16
N SER A 1030 -11.76 22.58 7.99
CA SER A 1030 -11.23 21.21 8.15
C SER A 1030 -12.08 20.36 9.10
N HIS A 1031 -12.47 20.92 10.26
CA HIS A 1031 -13.19 20.19 11.31
C HIS A 1031 -14.71 20.38 11.26
N HIS A 1032 -15.24 21.49 10.75
CA HIS A 1032 -16.70 21.67 10.62
C HIS A 1032 -17.20 21.42 9.19
N LEU A 1033 -16.76 22.18 8.19
CA LEU A 1033 -17.30 22.14 6.82
C LEU A 1033 -17.06 20.78 6.15
N SER A 1034 -15.82 20.29 6.20
CA SER A 1034 -15.43 19.02 5.57
C SER A 1034 -16.05 17.82 6.28
N LYS A 1035 -16.15 17.84 7.62
CA LYS A 1035 -16.77 16.75 8.39
C LYS A 1035 -18.29 16.73 8.29
N ALA A 1036 -18.93 17.91 8.20
CA ALA A 1036 -20.35 18.02 7.86
C ALA A 1036 -20.65 17.42 6.47
N PHE A 1037 -19.77 17.64 5.50
CA PHE A 1037 -19.85 17.04 4.17
C PHE A 1037 -19.66 15.52 4.20
N GLU A 1038 -18.60 15.02 4.84
CA GLU A 1038 -18.36 13.57 5.03
C GLU A 1038 -19.54 12.85 5.69
N SER A 1039 -20.15 13.46 6.71
CA SER A 1039 -21.31 12.92 7.41
C SER A 1039 -22.55 12.74 6.53
N LEU A 1040 -22.69 13.47 5.42
CA LEU A 1040 -23.82 13.32 4.50
C LEU A 1040 -23.68 12.11 3.57
N PHE A 1041 -22.45 11.67 3.30
CA PHE A 1041 -22.17 10.50 2.47
C PHE A 1041 -21.93 9.23 3.29
N GLY A 1042 -21.93 9.32 4.63
CA GLY A 1042 -21.60 8.21 5.52
C GLY A 1042 -20.13 7.75 5.40
N SER A 1043 -19.27 8.55 4.79
CA SER A 1043 -17.88 8.21 4.50
C SER A 1043 -16.93 9.15 5.24
N VAL A 1044 -16.36 8.66 6.34
CA VAL A 1044 -15.39 9.42 7.14
C VAL A 1044 -13.98 9.16 6.63
N THR A 1045 -13.25 10.20 6.24
CA THR A 1045 -11.86 10.07 5.76
C THR A 1045 -10.86 9.90 6.90
N CYS A 1046 -11.18 10.48 8.04
CA CYS A 1046 -10.41 10.55 9.28
C CYS A 1046 -11.35 11.01 10.39
N LEU A 1047 -11.25 10.45 11.60
CA LEU A 1047 -11.96 10.92 12.80
C LEU A 1047 -11.04 11.87 13.58
N PRO A 1048 -11.18 13.20 13.47
CA PRO A 1048 -10.29 14.13 14.18
C PRO A 1048 -10.63 14.21 15.68
N GLY A 1049 -10.08 13.25 16.41
CA GLY A 1049 -9.77 13.32 17.85
C GLY A 1049 -8.43 12.63 18.14
N TRP A 1050 -7.63 12.43 17.08
CA TRP A 1050 -6.44 11.59 16.94
C TRP A 1050 -5.63 12.01 15.71
#